data_AF-A0A067Q8J7-F1
#
_entry.id   AF-A0A067Q8J7-F1
#
_cell.length_a   1.000
_cell.length_b   1.000
_cell.length_c   1.000
_cell.angle_alpha   90.00
_cell.angle_beta   90.00
_cell.angle_gamma   90.00
#
_symmetry.space_group_name_H-M   'P 1'
#
loop_
_entity.id
_entity.type
_entity.pdbx_description
1 polymer ?
#
loop_
_entity_poly.entity_id
_entity_poly.type
_entity_poly.pdbx_seq_one_letter_code
_entity_poly.pdbx_strand_id
1 'polypeptide(L)'
;MSTPSPSIPLPLLSPAISHNVQINRETTLKVLYNYPPSTIIEYPETSEGGHIGHLFTLSPDRWENPVSSFVYSQGAPKGSMKNIELRLARDKASRKYLGTPMHDLFEKTLALWSAFQDLGCTGPLFEPTTYTSDENTRRKLWLLLLERVQRGHEPRATCDGHLLFQRSKVGKPYVRYDINESSYDIDYLEALFTEDTDEIKRVEDLANQFGFGPLAPCPTVANFSSNRVCCPCEHRLEDGSLSHAELDVLACCSKLCIFMPLPEYQERCPKVLVVCHREHSHLPPSPSKTPIFIQNEIIQLMQTLQFDLPDLTPRRLLCHPSVLSYIQQRLPDTLNPTISGLHSSLTNQDHLRVYISQAQAESLLHLKGIQDTTLLPHQRYIRYVTEHPVTTLTLDEEEEPENPGQNLRIVCDISFKRIVGFREFALGALDRDSRQSIVYCRAYTTHQSTVAHRLIFQTMERIVKADTRQHLRWRHIHGSHANDLTGILFFTGDQHGGQGKGLGTHLQDVAMSVPDRPDFHEPHRLLRNINTTPVPELVKNVMRSLDCLKHDDWDGAIQIVEAEGGKAGADWVRDKTRSGFAFPGMCWAKSHIPRIVWQVGDSNSNLIETLHADVNCEGISCTLVGGVKKGLEFDNLKVKTVKVFDKTGIWHSYNGGHLSKSVSKNLRRRARQRYNVLNRQDDKIHERNKKVLKACQTLTKAETWLPLTERNGHDALAKAERAVVWARDVFAKAVDASSSVVGMGSGRVGLVLPASQRNGFHAGQFRQ
;
A
#
# COMPACT_ATOMS: atom_id res chain seq x y z
N MET A 1 -23.18 16.19 24.36
CA MET A 1 -24.07 16.52 23.23
C MET A 1 -24.80 15.25 22.85
N SER A 2 -26.11 15.31 22.70
CA SER A 2 -26.96 14.15 22.45
C SER A 2 -26.67 13.54 21.09
N THR A 3 -26.30 12.27 21.03
CA THR A 3 -26.27 11.51 19.78
C THR A 3 -27.69 11.46 19.20
N PRO A 4 -27.91 11.75 17.91
CA PRO A 4 -29.22 11.54 17.31
C PRO A 4 -29.53 10.05 17.34
N SER A 5 -30.67 9.68 17.93
CA SER A 5 -31.13 8.29 17.94
C SER A 5 -31.28 7.79 16.50
N PRO A 6 -30.73 6.62 16.13
CA PRO A 6 -30.96 6.06 14.82
C PRO A 6 -32.47 5.83 14.67
N SER A 7 -33.05 6.33 13.59
CA SER A 7 -34.47 6.17 13.32
C SER A 7 -34.79 4.67 13.20
N ILE A 8 -35.64 4.22 14.13
CA ILE A 8 -36.34 2.94 14.09
C ILE A 8 -37.00 2.82 12.70
N PRO A 9 -37.04 1.63 12.07
CA PRO A 9 -37.74 1.46 10.81
C PRO A 9 -39.18 1.97 10.98
N LEU A 10 -39.55 3.00 10.20
CA LEU A 10 -40.95 3.37 10.08
C LEU A 10 -41.69 2.11 9.62
N PRO A 11 -42.78 1.69 10.30
CA PRO A 11 -43.55 0.56 9.83
C PRO A 11 -44.00 0.85 8.40
N LEU A 12 -44.04 -0.19 7.56
CA LEU A 12 -44.56 -0.12 6.19
C LEU A 12 -46.04 0.28 6.24
N LEU A 13 -46.28 1.59 6.34
CA LEU A 13 -47.60 2.20 6.30
C LEU A 13 -48.17 1.95 4.91
N SER A 14 -49.13 1.03 4.84
CA SER A 14 -49.85 0.72 3.62
C SER A 14 -50.40 2.02 3.01
N PRO A 15 -50.19 2.27 1.70
CA PRO A 15 -50.65 3.49 1.05
C PRO A 15 -52.17 3.61 1.14
N ALA A 16 -52.66 4.84 1.29
CA ALA A 16 -54.09 5.10 1.17
C ALA A 16 -54.49 5.04 -0.31
N ILE A 17 -55.35 4.07 -0.64
CA ILE A 17 -55.74 3.77 -2.02
C ILE A 17 -57.00 4.58 -2.39
N SER A 18 -57.03 5.13 -3.59
CA SER A 18 -58.22 5.75 -4.20
C SER A 18 -58.42 5.20 -5.61
N HIS A 19 -59.65 5.18 -6.10
CA HIS A 19 -59.99 4.62 -7.42
C HIS A 19 -60.66 5.66 -8.31
N ASN A 20 -60.51 5.52 -9.63
CA ASN A 20 -61.14 6.36 -10.65
C ASN A 20 -60.89 7.87 -10.45
N VAL A 21 -59.66 8.25 -10.10
CA VAL A 21 -59.28 9.64 -9.81
C VAL A 21 -58.92 10.37 -11.10
N GLN A 22 -59.71 11.37 -11.48
CA GLN A 22 -59.46 12.19 -12.66
C GLN A 22 -58.33 13.21 -12.39
N ILE A 23 -57.30 13.24 -13.24
CA ILE A 23 -56.20 14.23 -13.17
C ILE A 23 -56.50 15.43 -14.08
N ASN A 24 -56.97 15.14 -15.30
CA ASN A 24 -57.27 16.15 -16.31
C ASN A 24 -58.42 15.65 -17.23
N ARG A 25 -58.72 16.37 -18.31
CA ARG A 25 -59.83 16.01 -19.22
C ARG A 25 -59.65 14.68 -19.96
N GLU A 26 -58.42 14.18 -20.09
CA GLU A 26 -58.06 13.00 -20.89
C GLU A 26 -57.54 11.83 -20.05
N THR A 27 -57.09 12.09 -18.81
CA THR A 27 -56.40 11.13 -17.95
C THR A 27 -57.19 10.88 -16.66
N THR A 28 -57.72 9.66 -16.53
CA THR A 28 -58.30 9.13 -15.28
C THR A 28 -57.47 7.96 -14.77
N LEU A 29 -57.08 8.04 -13.50
CA LEU A 29 -56.38 6.97 -12.79
C LEU A 29 -57.35 5.89 -12.35
N LYS A 30 -57.11 4.65 -12.76
CA LYS A 30 -57.82 3.45 -12.28
C LYS A 30 -57.57 3.23 -10.79
N VAL A 31 -56.33 3.45 -10.35
CA VAL A 31 -55.88 3.41 -8.96
C VAL A 31 -54.92 4.58 -8.71
N LEU A 32 -55.06 5.23 -7.56
CA LEU A 32 -54.12 6.22 -7.02
C LEU A 32 -53.66 5.74 -5.65
N TYR A 33 -52.36 5.49 -5.53
CA TYR A 33 -51.71 5.20 -4.26
C TYR A 33 -51.18 6.50 -3.65
N ASN A 34 -51.67 6.85 -2.46
CA ASN A 34 -51.16 7.97 -1.68
C ASN A 34 -50.17 7.45 -0.64
N TYR A 35 -48.90 7.83 -0.80
CA TYR A 35 -47.82 7.41 0.08
C TYR A 35 -47.55 8.46 1.15
N PRO A 36 -47.37 8.04 2.43
CA PRO A 36 -46.96 8.95 3.48
C PRO A 36 -45.54 9.50 3.22
N PRO A 37 -45.16 10.61 3.88
CA PRO A 37 -43.82 11.19 3.75
C PRO A 37 -42.71 10.17 3.96
N SER A 38 -41.62 10.34 3.21
CA SER A 38 -40.43 9.47 3.23
C SER A 38 -40.65 8.02 2.76
N THR A 39 -41.79 7.68 2.14
CA THR A 39 -41.96 6.36 1.52
C THR A 39 -41.10 6.22 0.27
N ILE A 40 -40.29 5.16 0.21
CA ILE A 40 -39.50 4.78 -0.97
C ILE A 40 -40.13 3.56 -1.64
N ILE A 41 -40.11 3.53 -2.97
CA ILE A 41 -40.67 2.44 -3.79
C ILE A 41 -39.69 2.13 -4.91
N GLU A 42 -39.17 0.92 -4.92
CA GLU A 42 -38.36 0.40 -6.03
C GLU A 42 -39.25 -0.13 -7.17
N TYR A 43 -40.42 -0.66 -6.81
CA TYR A 43 -41.34 -1.36 -7.70
C TYR A 43 -42.78 -0.79 -7.66
N PRO A 44 -43.07 0.35 -8.34
CA PRO A 44 -44.41 0.96 -8.43
C PRO A 44 -45.32 0.23 -9.43
N GLU A 45 -46.62 0.10 -9.16
CA GLU A 45 -47.58 -0.66 -10.00
C GLU A 45 -47.86 -0.05 -11.39
N THR A 46 -48.16 -0.91 -12.38
CA THR A 46 -48.75 -0.52 -13.67
C THR A 46 -49.96 -1.40 -14.02
N SER A 47 -50.66 -1.11 -15.12
CA SER A 47 -51.82 -1.91 -15.54
C SER A 47 -51.95 -2.01 -17.06
N GLU A 48 -52.46 -3.15 -17.52
CA GLU A 48 -52.73 -3.50 -18.92
C GLU A 48 -53.59 -2.43 -19.62
N GLY A 49 -54.61 -1.92 -18.90
CA GLY A 49 -55.52 -0.88 -19.36
C GLY A 49 -55.77 0.19 -18.28
N GLY A 50 -55.53 1.45 -18.65
CA GLY A 50 -55.70 2.63 -17.80
C GLY A 50 -54.38 3.21 -17.29
N HIS A 51 -54.49 4.09 -16.30
CA HIS A 51 -53.36 4.76 -15.65
C HIS A 51 -53.33 4.41 -14.15
N ILE A 52 -52.15 4.17 -13.60
CA ILE A 52 -51.92 3.99 -12.16
C ILE A 52 -51.12 5.19 -11.64
N GLY A 53 -51.60 5.82 -10.58
CA GLY A 53 -50.95 6.98 -9.97
C GLY A 53 -50.25 6.61 -8.66
N HIS A 54 -49.10 7.22 -8.44
CA HIS A 54 -48.31 7.14 -7.22
C HIS A 54 -48.04 8.57 -6.74
N LEU A 55 -48.76 9.00 -5.70
CA LEU A 55 -48.63 10.33 -5.11
C LEU A 55 -47.75 10.27 -3.88
N PHE A 56 -46.58 10.90 -3.98
CA PHE A 56 -45.62 11.02 -2.90
C PHE A 56 -45.77 12.40 -2.26
N THR A 57 -45.81 12.44 -0.93
CA THR A 57 -45.66 13.69 -0.17
C THR A 57 -44.19 13.83 0.23
N LEU A 58 -43.53 14.93 -0.14
CA LEU A 58 -42.12 15.20 0.15
C LEU A 58 -41.99 16.22 1.30
N SER A 59 -40.82 16.29 1.94
CA SER A 59 -40.50 17.41 2.83
C SER A 59 -39.90 18.56 2.02
N PRO A 60 -40.29 19.83 2.26
CA PRO A 60 -39.62 20.99 1.65
C PRO A 60 -38.10 20.99 1.89
N ASP A 61 -37.66 20.58 3.09
CA ASP A 61 -36.24 20.51 3.46
C ASP A 61 -35.45 19.41 2.72
N ARG A 62 -36.14 18.49 2.04
CA ARG A 62 -35.54 17.30 1.42
C ARG A 62 -36.25 16.90 0.13
N TRP A 63 -36.10 17.75 -0.88
CA TRP A 63 -36.71 17.60 -2.19
C TRP A 63 -36.00 16.58 -3.09
N GLU A 64 -36.10 15.29 -2.76
CA GLU A 64 -35.59 14.18 -3.57
C GLU A 64 -36.67 13.65 -4.53
N ASN A 65 -36.37 13.55 -5.83
CA ASN A 65 -37.32 13.01 -6.83
C ASN A 65 -37.57 11.51 -6.53
N PRO A 66 -38.82 11.06 -6.26
CA PRO A 66 -39.09 9.66 -5.90
C PRO A 66 -38.70 8.66 -7.00
N VAL A 67 -38.73 9.06 -8.27
CA VAL A 67 -38.32 8.23 -9.41
C VAL A 67 -36.82 7.92 -9.38
N SER A 68 -36.01 8.67 -8.62
CA SER A 68 -34.60 8.33 -8.40
C SER A 68 -34.41 6.95 -7.74
N SER A 69 -35.38 6.47 -6.97
CA SER A 69 -35.35 5.15 -6.32
C SER A 69 -36.07 4.05 -7.11
N PHE A 70 -36.70 4.38 -8.23
CA PHE A 70 -37.41 3.39 -9.04
C PHE A 70 -36.40 2.48 -9.75
N VAL A 71 -36.58 1.18 -9.62
CA VAL A 71 -35.81 0.14 -10.33
C VAL A 71 -36.58 -0.33 -11.56
N TYR A 72 -37.86 -0.64 -11.40
CA TYR A 72 -38.71 -1.22 -12.43
C TYR A 72 -40.18 -1.24 -11.97
N SER A 73 -41.18 -1.03 -12.82
CA SER A 73 -42.58 -0.97 -12.40
C SER A 73 -43.33 -2.32 -12.50
N GLN A 74 -44.27 -2.61 -11.58
CA GLN A 74 -45.01 -3.87 -11.51
C GLN A 74 -46.19 -3.91 -12.50
N GLY A 75 -45.91 -4.23 -13.76
CA GLY A 75 -46.89 -4.74 -14.71
C GLY A 75 -46.66 -6.23 -14.99
N ALA A 76 -47.49 -6.90 -15.80
CA ALA A 76 -47.05 -8.16 -16.42
C ALA A 76 -45.79 -7.89 -17.28
N PRO A 77 -44.88 -8.87 -17.46
CA PRO A 77 -44.69 -10.02 -16.58
C PRO A 77 -44.26 -9.54 -15.18
N LYS A 78 -44.99 -10.01 -14.16
CA LYS A 78 -45.09 -9.37 -12.83
C LYS A 78 -43.72 -9.10 -12.19
N GLY A 79 -43.46 -7.84 -11.81
CA GLY A 79 -42.17 -7.39 -11.27
C GLY A 79 -42.00 -7.49 -9.75
N SER A 80 -42.09 -8.68 -9.15
CA SER A 80 -41.83 -8.88 -7.71
C SER A 80 -40.47 -9.55 -7.46
N MET A 81 -39.95 -9.43 -6.23
CA MET A 81 -38.69 -10.09 -5.83
C MET A 81 -38.74 -11.62 -6.07
N LYS A 82 -39.89 -12.24 -5.79
CA LYS A 82 -40.18 -13.67 -6.06
C LYS A 82 -40.13 -14.03 -7.54
N ASN A 83 -40.42 -13.08 -8.43
CA ASN A 83 -40.33 -13.30 -9.88
C ASN A 83 -38.91 -13.10 -10.42
N ILE A 84 -38.07 -12.31 -9.72
CA ILE A 84 -36.62 -12.29 -9.94
C ILE A 84 -36.00 -13.62 -9.49
N GLU A 85 -36.41 -14.16 -8.34
CA GLU A 85 -36.00 -15.51 -7.91
C GLU A 85 -36.41 -16.58 -8.92
N LEU A 86 -37.64 -16.55 -9.43
CA LEU A 86 -38.10 -17.46 -10.49
C LEU A 86 -37.30 -17.30 -11.79
N ARG A 87 -36.93 -16.07 -12.18
CA ARG A 87 -36.05 -15.84 -13.33
C ARG A 87 -34.67 -16.45 -13.07
N LEU A 88 -34.03 -16.11 -11.95
CA LEU A 88 -32.70 -16.63 -11.59
C LEU A 88 -32.69 -18.16 -11.41
N ALA A 89 -33.78 -18.74 -10.93
CA ALA A 89 -33.97 -20.20 -10.86
C ALA A 89 -34.09 -20.82 -12.26
N ARG A 90 -34.81 -20.17 -13.19
CA ARG A 90 -34.85 -20.58 -14.61
C ARG A 90 -33.48 -20.44 -15.27
N ASP A 91 -32.82 -19.29 -15.11
CA ASP A 91 -31.47 -19.01 -15.60
C ASP A 91 -30.47 -20.08 -15.08
N LYS A 92 -30.59 -20.49 -13.81
CA LYS A 92 -29.78 -21.55 -13.19
C LYS A 92 -30.19 -22.97 -13.61
N ALA A 93 -31.46 -23.23 -13.91
CA ALA A 93 -31.95 -24.52 -14.40
C ALA A 93 -31.56 -24.78 -15.87
N SER A 94 -31.52 -23.73 -16.70
CA SER A 94 -30.94 -23.77 -18.05
C SER A 94 -29.44 -24.06 -18.04
N ARG A 95 -28.75 -23.84 -16.91
CA ARG A 95 -27.30 -24.01 -16.71
C ARG A 95 -26.93 -25.36 -16.10
N LYS A 96 -27.63 -26.42 -16.51
CA LYS A 96 -27.59 -27.75 -15.86
C LYS A 96 -26.23 -28.47 -15.89
N TYR A 97 -25.28 -28.00 -16.71
CA TYR A 97 -23.98 -28.63 -16.96
C TYR A 97 -22.75 -27.73 -16.67
N LEU A 98 -22.97 -26.54 -16.09
CA LEU A 98 -21.92 -25.60 -15.73
C LEU A 98 -21.01 -26.16 -14.62
N GLY A 99 -19.69 -26.08 -14.81
CA GLY A 99 -18.69 -26.59 -13.87
C GLY A 99 -18.35 -28.07 -14.04
N THR A 100 -18.67 -28.69 -15.18
CA THR A 100 -18.07 -29.98 -15.56
C THR A 100 -16.69 -29.75 -16.20
N PRO A 101 -15.71 -30.66 -16.04
CA PRO A 101 -14.38 -30.47 -16.66
C PRO A 101 -14.42 -30.31 -18.19
N MET A 102 -15.39 -30.93 -18.86
CA MET A 102 -15.62 -30.80 -20.30
C MET A 102 -16.10 -29.40 -20.67
N HIS A 103 -17.11 -28.88 -19.96
CA HIS A 103 -17.61 -27.52 -20.13
C HIS A 103 -16.50 -26.48 -19.90
N ASP A 104 -15.76 -26.62 -18.80
CA ASP A 104 -14.70 -25.68 -18.41
C ASP A 104 -13.49 -25.73 -19.37
N LEU A 105 -13.21 -26.88 -20.00
CA LEU A 105 -12.19 -27.01 -21.04
C LEU A 105 -12.65 -26.32 -22.34
N PHE A 106 -13.90 -26.59 -22.74
CA PHE A 106 -14.49 -26.02 -23.95
C PHE A 106 -14.61 -24.49 -23.88
N GLU A 107 -15.12 -23.92 -22.77
CA GLU A 107 -15.19 -22.46 -22.59
C GLU A 107 -13.80 -21.80 -22.59
N LYS A 108 -12.78 -22.45 -21.99
CA LYS A 108 -11.39 -21.94 -22.01
C LYS A 108 -10.79 -21.95 -23.41
N THR A 109 -11.00 -23.03 -24.17
CA THR A 109 -10.57 -23.12 -25.57
C THR A 109 -11.23 -22.01 -26.40
N LEU A 110 -12.55 -21.86 -26.28
CA LEU A 110 -13.29 -20.89 -27.07
C LEU A 110 -12.88 -19.45 -26.72
N ALA A 111 -12.75 -19.12 -25.43
CA ALA A 111 -12.28 -17.81 -24.99
C ALA A 111 -10.82 -17.50 -25.41
N LEU A 112 -9.95 -18.52 -25.52
CA LEU A 112 -8.60 -18.35 -26.08
C LEU A 112 -8.66 -18.05 -27.59
N TRP A 113 -9.51 -18.75 -28.32
CA TRP A 113 -9.75 -18.48 -29.75
C TRP A 113 -10.30 -17.05 -29.96
N SER A 114 -11.29 -16.62 -29.20
CA SER A 114 -11.79 -15.24 -29.22
C SER A 114 -10.68 -14.23 -28.96
N ALA A 115 -9.86 -14.44 -27.92
CA ALA A 115 -8.74 -13.56 -27.61
C ALA A 115 -7.70 -13.48 -28.75
N PHE A 116 -7.51 -14.56 -29.50
CA PHE A 116 -6.67 -14.57 -30.71
C PHE A 116 -7.27 -13.74 -31.86
N GLN A 117 -8.59 -13.81 -32.07
CA GLN A 117 -9.29 -12.98 -33.06
C GLN A 117 -9.30 -11.49 -32.67
N ASP A 118 -9.53 -11.19 -31.39
CA ASP A 118 -9.61 -9.83 -30.85
C ASP A 118 -8.26 -9.08 -30.87
N LEU A 119 -7.17 -9.76 -30.46
CA LEU A 119 -5.85 -9.14 -30.25
C LEU A 119 -4.89 -9.32 -31.43
N GLY A 120 -5.12 -10.34 -32.27
CA GLY A 120 -4.22 -10.73 -33.36
C GLY A 120 -2.84 -11.12 -32.87
N CYS A 121 -1.81 -10.78 -33.66
CA CYS A 121 -0.43 -11.22 -33.42
C CYS A 121 0.22 -10.60 -32.16
N THR A 122 -0.30 -9.51 -31.59
CA THR A 122 0.25 -8.74 -30.42
C THR A 122 1.70 -8.22 -30.52
N GLY A 123 2.51 -8.71 -31.46
CA GLY A 123 3.85 -8.23 -31.72
C GLY A 123 3.90 -6.84 -32.36
N PRO A 124 5.10 -6.26 -32.54
CA PRO A 124 5.27 -5.02 -33.29
C PRO A 124 4.88 -5.23 -34.77
N LEU A 125 4.33 -4.18 -35.39
CA LEU A 125 4.09 -4.12 -36.84
C LEU A 125 5.42 -4.31 -37.59
N PHE A 126 5.48 -5.33 -38.45
CA PHE A 126 6.68 -5.67 -39.22
C PHE A 126 6.47 -5.48 -40.72
N GLU A 127 5.40 -6.08 -41.28
CA GLU A 127 5.04 -5.98 -42.70
C GLU A 127 3.51 -5.79 -42.86
N PRO A 128 3.05 -5.10 -43.92
CA PRO A 128 1.61 -4.97 -44.22
C PRO A 128 1.04 -6.34 -44.60
N THR A 129 -0.04 -6.75 -43.93
CA THR A 129 -0.65 -8.06 -44.19
C THR A 129 -1.74 -7.97 -45.27
N THR A 130 -1.70 -8.87 -46.24
CA THR A 130 -2.62 -8.90 -47.38
C THR A 130 -3.85 -9.75 -47.06
N TYR A 131 -4.97 -9.07 -46.80
CA TYR A 131 -6.28 -9.69 -46.56
C TYR A 131 -7.07 -9.86 -47.87
N THR A 132 -7.87 -10.93 -47.95
CA THR A 132 -8.90 -11.12 -48.98
C THR A 132 -10.04 -10.08 -48.85
N SER A 133 -10.91 -9.99 -49.86
CA SER A 133 -12.09 -9.09 -49.82
C SER A 133 -13.01 -9.39 -48.62
N ASP A 134 -13.19 -10.67 -48.30
CA ASP A 134 -14.14 -11.11 -47.28
C ASP A 134 -13.56 -10.97 -45.88
N GLU A 135 -12.26 -11.21 -45.69
CA GLU A 135 -11.55 -10.87 -44.45
C GLU A 135 -11.54 -9.36 -44.18
N ASN A 136 -11.29 -8.53 -45.21
CA ASN A 136 -11.38 -7.07 -45.09
C ASN A 136 -12.79 -6.61 -44.68
N THR A 137 -13.83 -7.29 -45.18
CA THR A 137 -15.22 -6.97 -44.83
C THR A 137 -15.53 -7.37 -43.39
N ARG A 138 -15.15 -8.60 -42.98
CA ARG A 138 -15.22 -9.06 -41.58
C ARG A 138 -14.45 -8.13 -40.63
N ARG A 139 -13.22 -7.74 -40.96
CA ARG A 139 -12.37 -6.83 -40.16
C ARG A 139 -12.99 -5.44 -40.01
N LYS A 140 -13.64 -4.90 -41.05
CA LYS A 140 -14.37 -3.62 -40.96
C LYS A 140 -15.59 -3.69 -40.04
N LEU A 141 -16.41 -4.74 -40.16
CA LEU A 141 -17.56 -4.96 -39.28
C LEU A 141 -17.11 -5.13 -37.82
N TRP A 142 -16.03 -5.89 -37.60
CA TRP A 142 -15.41 -6.07 -36.29
C TRP A 142 -14.91 -4.76 -35.68
N LEU A 143 -14.22 -3.91 -36.45
CA LEU A 143 -13.75 -2.60 -35.97
C LEU A 143 -14.90 -1.66 -35.58
N LEU A 144 -16.01 -1.65 -36.33
CA LEU A 144 -17.21 -0.87 -35.99
C LEU A 144 -17.89 -1.38 -34.70
N LEU A 145 -17.89 -2.69 -34.48
CA LEU A 145 -18.39 -3.30 -33.25
C LEU A 145 -17.46 -3.01 -32.07
N LEU A 146 -16.14 -3.09 -32.26
CA LEU A 146 -15.14 -2.69 -31.27
C LEU A 146 -15.27 -1.21 -30.88
N GLU A 147 -15.48 -0.30 -31.82
CA GLU A 147 -15.68 1.13 -31.52
C GLU A 147 -16.88 1.35 -30.58
N ARG A 148 -17.99 0.64 -30.83
CA ARG A 148 -19.19 0.63 -29.97
C ARG A 148 -18.92 0.01 -28.59
N VAL A 149 -18.10 -1.03 -28.52
CA VAL A 149 -17.72 -1.71 -27.25
C VAL A 149 -16.72 -0.87 -26.43
N GLN A 150 -15.76 -0.21 -27.09
CA GLN A 150 -14.67 0.57 -26.49
C GLN A 150 -15.09 1.98 -26.10
N ARG A 151 -16.26 2.45 -26.54
CA ARG A 151 -16.91 3.71 -26.07
C ARG A 151 -16.02 4.95 -26.22
N GLY A 152 -15.26 5.03 -27.32
CA GLY A 152 -14.35 6.14 -27.61
C GLY A 152 -12.96 6.05 -26.97
N HIS A 153 -12.60 4.92 -26.34
CA HIS A 153 -11.19 4.62 -26.08
C HIS A 153 -10.51 4.16 -27.38
N GLU A 154 -9.35 4.74 -27.70
CA GLU A 154 -8.56 4.30 -28.86
C GLU A 154 -8.05 2.86 -28.66
N PRO A 155 -8.25 1.95 -29.64
CA PRO A 155 -7.67 0.62 -29.58
C PRO A 155 -6.14 0.72 -29.62
N ARG A 156 -5.46 -0.16 -28.87
CA ARG A 156 -4.00 -0.30 -28.99
C ARG A 156 -3.68 -0.91 -30.35
N ALA A 157 -2.82 -0.24 -31.12
CA ALA A 157 -2.29 -0.80 -32.36
C ALA A 157 -1.52 -2.11 -32.08
N THR A 158 -2.02 -3.22 -32.63
CA THR A 158 -1.36 -4.53 -32.64
C THR A 158 -0.92 -4.88 -34.06
N CYS A 159 -0.07 -5.89 -34.21
CA CYS A 159 0.33 -6.36 -35.54
C CYS A 159 -0.83 -7.03 -36.29
N ASP A 160 -1.06 -6.57 -37.53
CA ASP A 160 -2.06 -7.07 -38.47
C ASP A 160 -1.76 -8.47 -39.05
N GLY A 161 -0.73 -9.17 -38.57
CA GLY A 161 -0.29 -10.47 -39.10
C GLY A 161 -1.23 -11.64 -38.77
N HIS A 162 -1.39 -12.57 -39.71
CA HIS A 162 -2.15 -13.80 -39.50
C HIS A 162 -1.49 -14.68 -38.42
N LEU A 163 -2.31 -15.26 -37.54
CA LEU A 163 -1.88 -16.26 -36.58
C LEU A 163 -1.77 -17.62 -37.27
N LEU A 164 -0.65 -18.31 -37.07
CA LEU A 164 -0.40 -19.63 -37.62
C LEU A 164 -0.32 -20.66 -36.49
N PHE A 165 -1.16 -21.68 -36.55
CA PHE A 165 -1.04 -22.89 -35.74
C PHE A 165 -0.04 -23.83 -36.41
N GLN A 166 0.93 -24.32 -35.64
CA GLN A 166 1.97 -25.23 -36.13
C GLN A 166 2.27 -26.31 -35.09
N ARG A 167 2.77 -27.46 -35.55
CA ARG A 167 3.34 -28.49 -34.68
C ARG A 167 4.87 -28.42 -34.77
N SER A 168 5.52 -28.38 -33.61
CA SER A 168 6.98 -28.29 -33.51
C SER A 168 7.67 -29.56 -34.04
N LYS A 169 9.00 -29.54 -34.14
CA LYS A 169 9.79 -30.75 -34.48
C LYS A 169 9.62 -31.93 -33.51
N VAL A 170 9.00 -31.71 -32.34
CA VAL A 170 8.70 -32.72 -31.32
C VAL A 170 7.20 -33.06 -31.30
N GLY A 171 6.41 -32.59 -32.27
CA GLY A 171 4.96 -32.75 -32.34
C GLY A 171 4.15 -31.75 -31.53
N LYS A 172 4.78 -31.01 -30.59
CA LYS A 172 4.15 -30.00 -29.72
C LYS A 172 3.35 -28.96 -30.54
N PRO A 173 2.01 -28.88 -30.46
CA PRO A 173 1.25 -27.78 -31.04
C PRO A 173 1.64 -26.45 -30.39
N TYR A 174 1.75 -25.41 -31.21
CA TYR A 174 1.97 -24.03 -30.80
C TYR A 174 1.39 -23.09 -31.87
N VAL A 175 0.67 -22.07 -31.44
CA VAL A 175 0.60 -20.81 -32.21
C VAL A 175 1.96 -20.13 -32.04
N ARG A 176 2.36 -19.21 -32.92
CA ARG A 176 3.68 -18.53 -32.87
C ARG A 176 3.95 -17.72 -31.58
N TYR A 177 3.01 -17.73 -30.63
CA TYR A 177 3.17 -17.41 -29.21
C TYR A 177 2.74 -18.63 -28.37
N ASP A 178 3.60 -19.06 -27.45
CA ASP A 178 3.59 -20.41 -26.84
C ASP A 178 2.29 -20.75 -26.07
N ILE A 179 1.62 -21.84 -26.45
CA ILE A 179 0.43 -22.37 -25.77
C ILE A 179 0.85 -23.47 -24.79
N ASN A 180 0.22 -23.50 -23.61
CA ASN A 180 0.35 -24.61 -22.66
C ASN A 180 -0.64 -25.73 -23.02
N GLU A 181 -0.12 -26.84 -23.54
CA GLU A 181 -0.86 -28.02 -24.03
C GLU A 181 -1.85 -28.61 -23.01
N SER A 182 -1.58 -28.42 -21.71
CA SER A 182 -2.34 -29.06 -20.62
C SER A 182 -3.65 -28.36 -20.22
N SER A 183 -3.98 -27.21 -20.84
CA SER A 183 -5.03 -26.29 -20.36
C SER A 183 -6.20 -26.08 -21.32
N TYR A 184 -6.14 -26.63 -22.54
CA TYR A 184 -7.08 -26.37 -23.63
C TYR A 184 -7.34 -27.65 -24.44
N ASP A 185 -8.53 -27.74 -25.04
CA ASP A 185 -8.81 -28.69 -26.11
C ASP A 185 -8.04 -28.28 -27.37
N ILE A 186 -6.96 -29.02 -27.66
CA ILE A 186 -6.03 -28.75 -28.75
C ILE A 186 -6.63 -29.14 -30.10
N ASP A 187 -7.40 -30.22 -30.16
CA ASP A 187 -7.92 -30.75 -31.42
C ASP A 187 -9.03 -29.81 -31.93
N TYR A 188 -9.88 -29.29 -31.03
CA TYR A 188 -10.82 -28.22 -31.37
C TYR A 188 -10.14 -26.89 -31.73
N LEU A 189 -9.02 -26.52 -31.09
CA LEU A 189 -8.24 -25.34 -31.50
C LEU A 189 -7.63 -25.52 -32.91
N GLU A 190 -7.04 -26.67 -33.21
CA GLU A 190 -6.46 -26.95 -34.52
C GLU A 190 -7.55 -26.87 -35.60
N ALA A 191 -8.71 -27.50 -35.37
CA ALA A 191 -9.86 -27.43 -36.26
C ALA A 191 -10.36 -25.99 -36.51
N LEU A 192 -10.40 -25.14 -35.49
CA LEU A 192 -10.72 -23.71 -35.62
C LEU A 192 -9.68 -22.93 -36.44
N PHE A 193 -8.38 -23.24 -36.27
CA PHE A 193 -7.30 -22.60 -37.05
C PHE A 193 -7.21 -23.09 -38.50
N THR A 194 -7.65 -24.31 -38.80
CA THR A 194 -7.62 -24.89 -40.16
C THR A 194 -8.95 -24.78 -40.91
N GLU A 195 -9.97 -24.18 -40.29
CA GLU A 195 -11.36 -24.15 -40.79
C GLU A 195 -11.91 -25.57 -41.10
N ASP A 196 -11.57 -26.57 -40.28
CA ASP A 196 -12.09 -27.94 -40.42
C ASP A 196 -13.55 -28.01 -39.95
N THR A 197 -14.46 -27.85 -40.91
CA THR A 197 -15.90 -27.75 -40.66
C THR A 197 -16.53 -29.03 -40.12
N ASP A 198 -15.99 -30.21 -40.45
CA ASP A 198 -16.51 -31.50 -39.97
C ASP A 198 -16.13 -31.72 -38.50
N GLU A 199 -14.87 -31.44 -38.13
CA GLU A 199 -14.40 -31.60 -36.75
C GLU A 199 -14.95 -30.51 -35.82
N ILE A 200 -14.99 -29.25 -36.26
CA ILE A 200 -15.68 -28.16 -35.54
C ILE A 200 -17.11 -28.58 -35.21
N LYS A 201 -17.84 -29.06 -36.21
CA LYS A 201 -19.24 -29.49 -36.05
C LYS A 201 -19.37 -30.66 -35.09
N ARG A 202 -18.49 -31.66 -35.17
CA ARG A 202 -18.47 -32.82 -34.26
C ARG A 202 -18.36 -32.39 -32.79
N VAL A 203 -17.48 -31.43 -32.49
CA VAL A 203 -17.27 -30.94 -31.12
C VAL A 203 -18.42 -30.04 -30.67
N GLU A 204 -18.91 -29.14 -31.53
CA GLU A 204 -20.00 -28.22 -31.20
C GLU A 204 -21.37 -28.93 -31.08
N ASP A 205 -21.67 -29.94 -31.91
CA ASP A 205 -22.87 -30.77 -31.77
C ASP A 205 -22.85 -31.60 -30.48
N LEU A 206 -21.67 -32.03 -30.02
CA LEU A 206 -21.51 -32.71 -28.73
C LEU A 206 -21.75 -31.75 -27.56
N ALA A 207 -21.18 -30.55 -27.60
CA ALA A 207 -21.44 -29.50 -26.60
C ALA A 207 -22.95 -29.15 -26.53
N ASN A 208 -23.61 -29.04 -27.70
CA ASN A 208 -25.04 -28.74 -27.82
C ASN A 208 -25.92 -29.86 -27.22
N GLN A 209 -25.55 -31.14 -27.36
CA GLN A 209 -26.24 -32.24 -26.68
C GLN A 209 -26.18 -32.14 -25.14
N PHE A 210 -25.11 -31.54 -24.61
CA PHE A 210 -24.98 -31.18 -23.20
C PHE A 210 -25.48 -29.75 -22.90
N GLY A 211 -26.16 -29.08 -23.83
CA GLY A 211 -26.80 -27.78 -23.64
C GLY A 211 -25.84 -26.60 -23.41
N PHE A 212 -24.61 -26.68 -23.92
CA PHE A 212 -23.64 -25.58 -23.90
C PHE A 212 -22.93 -25.40 -25.25
N GLY A 213 -22.08 -24.37 -25.35
CA GLY A 213 -21.37 -24.03 -26.59
C GLY A 213 -22.18 -23.18 -27.57
N PRO A 214 -21.60 -22.81 -28.73
CA PRO A 214 -22.11 -21.73 -29.57
C PRO A 214 -23.35 -22.10 -30.41
N LEU A 215 -23.66 -23.39 -30.52
CA LEU A 215 -24.89 -23.93 -31.13
C LEU A 215 -26.05 -24.07 -30.13
N ALA A 216 -25.79 -23.97 -28.81
CA ALA A 216 -26.81 -24.13 -27.79
C ALA A 216 -27.65 -22.83 -27.64
N PRO A 217 -28.96 -22.94 -27.35
CA PRO A 217 -29.82 -21.77 -27.19
C PRO A 217 -29.39 -20.91 -26.00
N CYS A 218 -28.97 -19.67 -26.27
CA CYS A 218 -28.44 -18.78 -25.24
C CYS A 218 -29.54 -18.23 -24.31
N PRO A 219 -29.43 -18.42 -22.97
CA PRO A 219 -30.36 -17.83 -22.00
C PRO A 219 -29.89 -16.45 -21.50
N THR A 220 -28.89 -15.82 -22.14
CA THR A 220 -28.31 -14.58 -21.62
C THR A 220 -29.26 -13.40 -21.75
N VAL A 221 -29.63 -12.83 -20.61
CA VAL A 221 -30.34 -11.54 -20.52
C VAL A 221 -29.52 -10.58 -19.69
N ALA A 222 -29.22 -9.40 -20.24
CA ALA A 222 -28.53 -8.32 -19.56
C ALA A 222 -29.51 -7.19 -19.20
N ASN A 223 -29.29 -6.50 -18.07
CA ASN A 223 -29.98 -5.24 -17.79
C ASN A 223 -29.39 -4.14 -18.69
N PHE A 224 -30.22 -3.23 -19.22
CA PHE A 224 -29.76 -2.01 -19.90
C PHE A 224 -28.68 -1.27 -19.10
N SER A 225 -28.81 -1.21 -17.76
CA SER A 225 -27.82 -0.57 -16.89
C SER A 225 -26.42 -1.23 -16.89
N SER A 226 -26.26 -2.39 -17.53
CA SER A 226 -24.94 -3.03 -17.70
C SER A 226 -24.13 -2.44 -18.86
N ASN A 227 -24.78 -1.67 -19.75
CA ASN A 227 -24.19 -1.07 -20.95
C ASN A 227 -23.42 -2.09 -21.83
N ARG A 228 -23.80 -3.38 -21.80
CA ARG A 228 -23.23 -4.41 -22.67
C ARG A 228 -23.82 -4.31 -24.06
N VAL A 229 -22.97 -4.30 -25.07
CA VAL A 229 -23.36 -4.32 -26.49
C VAL A 229 -23.51 -5.76 -26.99
N CYS A 230 -22.60 -6.64 -26.58
CA CYS A 230 -22.54 -8.03 -27.03
C CYS A 230 -22.79 -9.02 -25.89
N CYS A 231 -23.20 -10.23 -26.26
CA CYS A 231 -23.26 -11.37 -25.36
C CYS A 231 -21.85 -11.69 -24.80
N PRO A 232 -21.70 -12.13 -23.54
CA PRO A 232 -20.45 -12.69 -23.02
C PRO A 232 -20.20 -14.15 -23.46
N CYS A 233 -21.12 -14.73 -24.24
CA CYS A 233 -20.98 -16.05 -24.84
C CYS A 233 -20.71 -15.88 -26.33
N GLU A 234 -19.94 -16.80 -26.89
CA GLU A 234 -19.70 -16.91 -28.33
C GLU A 234 -20.87 -17.64 -29.02
N HIS A 235 -21.19 -17.22 -30.23
CA HIS A 235 -22.33 -17.71 -31.02
C HIS A 235 -21.93 -17.96 -32.46
N ARG A 236 -22.53 -18.99 -33.09
CA ARG A 236 -22.49 -19.16 -34.55
C ARG A 236 -23.53 -18.24 -35.19
N LEU A 237 -23.11 -17.37 -36.10
CA LEU A 237 -23.99 -16.54 -36.93
C LEU A 237 -24.55 -17.34 -38.13
N GLU A 238 -25.48 -16.75 -38.88
CA GLU A 238 -26.10 -17.38 -40.07
C GLU A 238 -25.11 -17.73 -41.18
N ASP A 239 -23.96 -17.05 -41.25
CA ASP A 239 -22.85 -17.34 -42.17
C ASP A 239 -21.89 -18.42 -41.64
N GLY A 240 -22.19 -19.00 -40.47
CA GLY A 240 -21.35 -19.99 -39.80
C GLY A 240 -20.14 -19.40 -39.05
N SER A 241 -19.91 -18.09 -39.08
CA SER A 241 -18.83 -17.45 -38.33
C SER A 241 -19.10 -17.48 -36.82
N LEU A 242 -18.03 -17.54 -36.02
CA LEU A 242 -18.11 -17.45 -34.57
C LEU A 242 -17.95 -15.98 -34.14
N SER A 243 -18.88 -15.45 -33.35
CA SER A 243 -18.76 -14.11 -32.77
C SER A 243 -19.56 -13.89 -31.48
N HIS A 244 -19.13 -12.91 -30.70
CA HIS A 244 -19.91 -12.29 -29.63
C HIS A 244 -21.11 -11.52 -30.23
N ALA A 245 -22.22 -12.22 -30.48
CA ALA A 245 -23.43 -11.63 -31.06
C ALA A 245 -23.92 -10.40 -30.27
N GLU A 246 -24.45 -9.40 -30.98
CA GLU A 246 -25.07 -8.22 -30.37
C GLU A 246 -26.31 -8.60 -29.55
N LEU A 247 -26.54 -7.88 -28.46
CA LEU A 247 -27.70 -8.08 -27.59
C LEU A 247 -28.92 -7.33 -28.13
N ASP A 248 -29.99 -8.06 -28.43
CA ASP A 248 -31.27 -7.49 -28.85
C ASP A 248 -31.90 -6.57 -27.79
N VAL A 249 -32.31 -5.38 -28.23
CA VAL A 249 -32.96 -4.37 -27.42
C VAL A 249 -34.44 -4.72 -27.24
N LEU A 250 -34.77 -5.37 -26.11
CA LEU A 250 -36.16 -5.59 -25.71
C LEU A 250 -36.84 -4.26 -25.34
N ALA A 251 -37.59 -3.69 -26.28
CA ALA A 251 -38.27 -2.41 -26.11
C ALA A 251 -39.37 -2.48 -25.04
N CYS A 252 -39.22 -1.67 -23.97
CA CYS A 252 -40.24 -1.47 -22.96
C CYS A 252 -41.38 -0.59 -23.50
N CYS A 253 -42.63 -1.06 -23.40
CA CYS A 253 -43.82 -0.30 -23.80
C CYS A 253 -44.47 0.48 -22.64
N SER A 254 -44.01 0.29 -21.40
CA SER A 254 -44.47 1.04 -20.22
C SER A 254 -43.95 2.48 -20.25
N LYS A 255 -44.80 3.44 -19.86
CA LYS A 255 -44.45 4.87 -19.81
C LYS A 255 -44.72 5.43 -18.41
N LEU A 256 -43.81 6.30 -17.95
CA LEU A 256 -43.96 7.07 -16.71
C LEU A 256 -44.05 8.55 -17.04
N CYS A 257 -45.12 9.20 -16.58
CA CYS A 257 -45.27 10.66 -16.59
C CYS A 257 -45.06 11.18 -15.17
N ILE A 258 -44.20 12.18 -15.00
CA ILE A 258 -43.86 12.75 -13.69
C ILE A 258 -44.40 14.17 -13.62
N PHE A 259 -45.32 14.42 -12.69
CA PHE A 259 -45.83 15.75 -12.38
C PHE A 259 -45.14 16.24 -11.11
N MET A 260 -44.22 17.19 -11.27
CA MET A 260 -43.57 17.91 -10.16
C MET A 260 -43.98 19.39 -10.21
N PRO A 261 -44.19 20.05 -9.05
CA PRO A 261 -44.27 21.51 -8.99
C PRO A 261 -42.94 22.15 -9.39
N LEU A 262 -43.02 23.36 -9.96
CA LEU A 262 -41.84 24.21 -10.15
C LEU A 262 -41.24 24.60 -8.78
N PRO A 263 -39.94 24.93 -8.69
CA PRO A 263 -39.27 25.27 -7.44
C PRO A 263 -40.03 26.29 -6.57
N GLU A 264 -40.56 27.34 -7.19
CA GLU A 264 -41.36 28.40 -6.55
C GLU A 264 -42.70 27.95 -5.92
N TYR A 265 -43.19 26.75 -6.23
CA TYR A 265 -44.44 26.19 -5.65
C TYR A 265 -44.22 24.99 -4.72
N GLN A 266 -42.97 24.58 -4.45
CA GLN A 266 -42.66 23.38 -3.65
C GLN A 266 -43.20 23.45 -2.22
N GLU A 267 -43.13 24.62 -1.57
CA GLU A 267 -43.70 24.83 -0.23
C GLU A 267 -45.24 24.73 -0.22
N ARG A 268 -45.90 25.21 -1.28
CA ARG A 268 -47.37 25.23 -1.39
C ARG A 268 -47.96 23.90 -1.86
N CYS A 269 -47.20 23.13 -2.61
CA CYS A 269 -47.57 21.82 -3.11
C CYS A 269 -46.42 20.82 -2.90
N PRO A 270 -46.25 20.27 -1.69
CA PRO A 270 -45.17 19.33 -1.37
C PRO A 270 -45.47 17.91 -1.89
N LYS A 271 -46.00 17.80 -3.12
CA LYS A 271 -46.49 16.54 -3.69
C LYS A 271 -45.95 16.30 -5.09
N VAL A 272 -45.50 15.08 -5.35
CA VAL A 272 -45.08 14.61 -6.68
C VAL A 272 -45.99 13.44 -7.06
N LEU A 273 -46.62 13.55 -8.23
CA LEU A 273 -47.44 12.48 -8.80
C LEU A 273 -46.67 11.81 -9.94
N VAL A 274 -46.45 10.50 -9.81
CA VAL A 274 -45.95 9.67 -10.91
C VAL A 274 -47.09 8.84 -11.47
N VAL A 275 -47.30 8.90 -12.77
CA VAL A 275 -48.36 8.16 -13.47
C VAL A 275 -47.72 7.10 -14.36
N CYS A 276 -47.98 5.84 -14.04
CA CYS A 276 -47.58 4.69 -14.82
C CYS A 276 -48.69 4.29 -15.82
N HIS A 277 -48.32 3.93 -17.04
CA HIS A 277 -49.24 3.45 -18.07
C HIS A 277 -48.60 2.29 -18.87
N ARG A 278 -49.42 1.29 -19.20
CA ARG A 278 -49.05 0.01 -19.84
C ARG A 278 -48.18 -0.90 -18.97
N GLU A 279 -48.34 -2.20 -19.25
CA GLU A 279 -47.51 -3.27 -18.69
C GLU A 279 -46.18 -3.37 -19.45
N HIS A 280 -45.32 -4.27 -19.01
CA HIS A 280 -44.02 -4.52 -19.61
C HIS A 280 -44.12 -5.69 -20.61
N SER A 281 -43.30 -5.61 -21.65
CA SER A 281 -43.13 -6.67 -22.65
C SER A 281 -42.06 -7.70 -22.25
N HIS A 282 -41.29 -7.42 -21.19
CA HIS A 282 -40.05 -8.13 -20.85
C HIS A 282 -39.96 -8.42 -19.35
N LEU A 283 -39.14 -9.39 -18.97
CA LEU A 283 -38.94 -9.79 -17.57
C LEU A 283 -38.33 -8.65 -16.72
N PRO A 284 -38.59 -8.63 -15.40
CA PRO A 284 -38.00 -7.64 -14.50
C PRO A 284 -36.46 -7.72 -14.51
N PRO A 285 -35.76 -6.58 -14.61
CA PRO A 285 -34.31 -6.53 -14.49
C PRO A 285 -33.88 -6.80 -13.02
N SER A 286 -32.64 -7.23 -12.84
CA SER A 286 -32.06 -7.34 -11.49
C SER A 286 -31.86 -5.94 -10.88
N PRO A 287 -32.11 -5.74 -9.56
CA PRO A 287 -31.90 -4.47 -8.86
C PRO A 287 -30.41 -4.09 -8.80
N SER A 288 -29.95 -3.41 -9.85
CA SER A 288 -28.57 -2.93 -10.01
C SER A 288 -28.32 -1.57 -9.37
N LYS A 289 -29.36 -0.78 -9.13
CA LYS A 289 -29.27 0.57 -8.57
C LYS A 289 -29.55 0.54 -7.07
N THR A 290 -28.62 1.07 -6.28
CA THR A 290 -28.86 1.31 -4.84
C THR A 290 -29.87 2.46 -4.67
N PRO A 291 -30.90 2.33 -3.83
CA PRO A 291 -31.76 3.45 -3.45
C PRO A 291 -30.96 4.60 -2.82
N ILE A 292 -31.36 5.83 -3.14
CA ILE A 292 -30.61 7.04 -2.74
C ILE A 292 -30.52 7.22 -1.22
N PHE A 293 -31.53 6.76 -0.47
CA PHE A 293 -31.52 6.82 1.00
C PHE A 293 -30.44 5.93 1.61
N ILE A 294 -30.25 4.71 1.07
CA ILE A 294 -29.22 3.76 1.52
C ILE A 294 -27.83 4.28 1.13
N GLN A 295 -27.68 4.85 -0.08
CA GLN A 295 -26.45 5.52 -0.48
C GLN A 295 -26.09 6.65 0.48
N ASN A 296 -27.02 7.55 0.78
CA ASN A 296 -26.82 8.67 1.71
C ASN A 296 -26.47 8.19 3.13
N GLU A 297 -27.15 7.15 3.61
CA GLU A 297 -26.89 6.54 4.92
C GLU A 297 -25.48 5.91 5.00
N ILE A 298 -25.04 5.22 3.94
CA ILE A 298 -23.68 4.66 3.84
C ILE A 298 -22.62 5.77 3.78
N ILE A 299 -22.88 6.87 3.06
CA ILE A 299 -21.97 8.04 3.01
C ILE A 299 -21.89 8.73 4.37
N GLN A 300 -23.02 8.88 5.09
CA GLN A 300 -23.03 9.41 6.45
C GLN A 300 -22.26 8.50 7.41
N LEU A 301 -22.44 7.17 7.32
CA LEU A 301 -21.65 6.21 8.08
C LEU A 301 -20.14 6.36 7.78
N MET A 302 -19.75 6.49 6.51
CA MET A 302 -18.36 6.75 6.11
C MET A 302 -17.78 8.04 6.72
N GLN A 303 -18.57 9.11 6.79
CA GLN A 303 -18.17 10.37 7.44
C GLN A 303 -17.88 10.20 8.94
N THR A 304 -18.54 9.24 9.62
CA THR A 304 -18.23 8.93 11.04
C THR A 304 -16.88 8.22 11.25
N LEU A 305 -16.22 7.73 10.18
CA LEU A 305 -14.94 7.01 10.26
C LEU A 305 -13.71 7.95 10.37
N GLN A 306 -13.93 9.27 10.43
CA GLN A 306 -12.93 10.30 10.78
C GLN A 306 -11.59 10.18 10.02
N PHE A 307 -10.54 9.69 10.70
CA PHE A 307 -9.17 9.60 10.19
C PHE A 307 -8.90 8.38 9.31
N ASP A 308 -9.79 7.37 9.31
CA ASP A 308 -9.69 6.21 8.42
C ASP A 308 -10.37 6.41 7.06
N LEU A 309 -11.29 7.39 6.96
CA LEU A 309 -11.99 7.72 5.72
C LEU A 309 -11.05 7.99 4.51
N PRO A 310 -9.95 8.76 4.62
CA PRO A 310 -9.11 9.07 3.45
C PRO A 310 -8.35 7.86 2.86
N ASP A 311 -8.12 6.81 3.66
CA ASP A 311 -7.46 5.58 3.20
C ASP A 311 -8.44 4.41 3.04
N LEU A 312 -9.74 4.70 3.04
CA LEU A 312 -10.81 3.72 2.96
C LEU A 312 -10.86 3.09 1.57
N THR A 313 -11.13 1.78 1.54
CA THR A 313 -11.34 0.99 0.33
C THR A 313 -12.57 0.10 0.55
N PRO A 314 -13.23 -0.44 -0.49
CA PRO A 314 -14.38 -1.31 -0.30
C PRO A 314 -14.10 -2.47 0.68
N ARG A 315 -12.92 -3.09 0.59
CA ARG A 315 -12.48 -4.13 1.53
C ARG A 315 -12.25 -3.61 2.96
N ARG A 316 -11.65 -2.43 3.14
CA ARG A 316 -11.47 -1.83 4.48
C ARG A 316 -12.79 -1.45 5.13
N LEU A 317 -13.72 -0.87 4.36
CA LEU A 317 -15.09 -0.55 4.79
C LEU A 317 -15.81 -1.81 5.29
N LEU A 318 -15.83 -2.88 4.49
CA LEU A 318 -16.51 -4.13 4.82
C LEU A 318 -15.96 -4.82 6.07
N CYS A 319 -14.70 -4.56 6.43
CA CYS A 319 -14.07 -5.11 7.65
C CYS A 319 -14.01 -4.10 8.82
N HIS A 320 -14.54 -2.88 8.67
CA HIS A 320 -14.37 -1.82 9.66
C HIS A 320 -15.27 -2.07 10.89
N PRO A 321 -14.75 -2.06 12.13
CA PRO A 321 -15.53 -2.37 13.34
C PRO A 321 -16.82 -1.57 13.48
N SER A 322 -16.78 -0.25 13.26
CA SER A 322 -17.97 0.62 13.31
C SER A 322 -19.01 0.26 12.23
N VAL A 323 -18.58 -0.19 11.05
CA VAL A 323 -19.46 -0.58 9.95
C VAL A 323 -20.09 -1.94 10.25
N LEU A 324 -19.31 -2.89 10.78
CA LEU A 324 -19.81 -4.19 11.23
C LEU A 324 -20.84 -4.03 12.36
N SER A 325 -20.56 -3.19 13.36
CA SER A 325 -21.48 -2.90 14.46
C SER A 325 -22.76 -2.21 13.98
N TYR A 326 -22.64 -1.24 13.06
CA TYR A 326 -23.78 -0.60 12.41
C TYR A 326 -24.66 -1.60 11.65
N ILE A 327 -24.05 -2.47 10.85
CA ILE A 327 -24.75 -3.50 10.07
C ILE A 327 -25.45 -4.52 11.00
N GLN A 328 -24.80 -4.92 12.10
CA GLN A 328 -25.40 -5.78 13.13
C GLN A 328 -26.62 -5.14 13.80
N GLN A 329 -26.60 -3.83 14.04
CA GLN A 329 -27.75 -3.10 14.60
C GLN A 329 -28.88 -2.92 13.58
N ARG A 330 -28.56 -2.76 12.28
CA ARG A 330 -29.56 -2.63 11.21
C ARG A 330 -30.21 -3.95 10.80
N LEU A 331 -29.51 -5.08 10.94
CA LEU A 331 -29.96 -6.40 10.50
C LEU A 331 -29.85 -7.44 11.63
N PRO A 332 -30.57 -7.26 12.77
CA PRO A 332 -30.38 -8.08 13.97
C PRO A 332 -30.75 -9.57 13.77
N ASP A 333 -31.74 -9.85 12.91
CA ASP A 333 -32.24 -11.20 12.64
C ASP A 333 -31.39 -11.98 11.60
N THR A 334 -30.37 -11.34 11.02
CA THR A 334 -29.52 -11.95 9.99
C THR A 334 -28.26 -12.56 10.60
N LEU A 335 -28.07 -13.87 10.43
CA LEU A 335 -26.83 -14.55 10.85
C LEU A 335 -25.64 -14.06 9.99
N ASN A 336 -24.66 -13.43 10.63
CA ASN A 336 -23.51 -12.77 10.00
C ASN A 336 -23.93 -11.69 8.98
N PRO A 337 -24.51 -10.57 9.44
CA PRO A 337 -25.05 -9.55 8.54
C PRO A 337 -23.93 -8.83 7.79
N THR A 338 -24.20 -8.50 6.53
CA THR A 338 -23.26 -7.86 5.60
C THR A 338 -23.92 -6.65 4.93
N ILE A 339 -23.14 -5.77 4.30
CA ILE A 339 -23.68 -4.53 3.71
C ILE A 339 -24.63 -4.81 2.53
N SER A 340 -24.48 -5.95 1.84
CA SER A 340 -25.40 -6.43 0.80
C SER A 340 -26.76 -6.89 1.36
N GLY A 341 -26.86 -7.11 2.67
CA GLY A 341 -28.14 -7.29 3.36
C GLY A 341 -28.96 -6.01 3.50
N LEU A 342 -28.34 -4.81 3.35
CA LEU A 342 -29.08 -3.54 3.28
C LEU A 342 -29.76 -3.39 1.90
N HIS A 343 -29.03 -3.70 0.83
CA HIS A 343 -29.58 -3.78 -0.53
C HIS A 343 -28.66 -4.60 -1.44
N SER A 344 -29.24 -5.42 -2.31
CA SER A 344 -28.53 -6.40 -3.14
C SER A 344 -27.48 -5.80 -4.10
N SER A 345 -27.70 -4.58 -4.60
CA SER A 345 -26.72 -3.85 -5.46
C SER A 345 -25.36 -3.65 -4.78
N LEU A 346 -25.32 -3.56 -3.44
CA LEU A 346 -24.10 -3.33 -2.66
C LEU A 346 -23.16 -4.55 -2.64
N THR A 347 -23.60 -5.68 -3.20
CA THR A 347 -22.73 -6.80 -3.56
C THR A 347 -21.67 -6.37 -4.60
N ASN A 348 -22.01 -5.41 -5.48
CA ASN A 348 -21.06 -4.83 -6.40
C ASN A 348 -20.18 -3.79 -5.68
N GLN A 349 -18.92 -4.15 -5.43
CA GLN A 349 -17.97 -3.30 -4.72
C GLN A 349 -17.61 -2.01 -5.47
N ASP A 350 -17.89 -1.89 -6.76
CA ASP A 350 -17.66 -0.63 -7.47
C ASP A 350 -18.71 0.44 -7.13
N HIS A 351 -19.91 0.07 -6.67
CA HIS A 351 -20.84 1.03 -6.05
C HIS A 351 -20.24 1.60 -4.76
N LEU A 352 -19.69 0.72 -3.90
CA LEU A 352 -18.97 1.14 -2.70
C LEU A 352 -17.76 2.02 -3.04
N ARG A 353 -17.03 1.72 -4.11
CA ARG A 353 -15.92 2.55 -4.60
C ARG A 353 -16.40 3.96 -4.96
N VAL A 354 -17.50 4.09 -5.71
CA VAL A 354 -18.10 5.40 -6.04
C VAL A 354 -18.50 6.17 -4.78
N TYR A 355 -19.14 5.52 -3.81
CA TYR A 355 -19.58 6.18 -2.56
C TYR A 355 -18.38 6.59 -1.67
N ILE A 356 -17.33 5.76 -1.63
CA ILE A 356 -16.07 6.09 -0.96
C ILE A 356 -15.43 7.31 -1.63
N SER A 357 -15.33 7.37 -2.96
CA SER A 357 -14.80 8.54 -3.67
C SER A 357 -15.63 9.81 -3.43
N GLN A 358 -16.95 9.69 -3.32
CA GLN A 358 -17.83 10.81 -2.93
C GLN A 358 -17.55 11.30 -1.51
N ALA A 359 -17.33 10.38 -0.56
CA ALA A 359 -17.00 10.72 0.83
C ALA A 359 -15.55 11.21 1.03
N GLN A 360 -14.62 10.85 0.13
CA GLN A 360 -13.19 11.21 0.19
C GLN A 360 -12.83 12.56 -0.44
N ALA A 361 -13.81 13.39 -0.84
CA ALA A 361 -13.58 14.62 -1.60
C ALA A 361 -12.77 15.75 -0.90
N GLU A 362 -12.31 15.55 0.33
CA GLU A 362 -11.50 16.52 1.08
C GLU A 362 -10.02 16.54 0.63
N SER A 363 -9.55 17.69 0.16
CA SER A 363 -8.13 17.93 -0.11
C SER A 363 -7.35 18.43 1.12
N LEU A 364 -6.01 18.33 1.10
CA LEU A 364 -5.18 18.87 2.18
C LEU A 364 -5.31 20.40 2.32
N LEU A 365 -5.47 21.12 1.20
CA LEU A 365 -5.71 22.57 1.18
C LEU A 365 -7.07 22.91 1.80
N HIS A 366 -8.11 22.11 1.53
CA HIS A 366 -9.42 22.26 2.15
C HIS A 366 -9.35 22.08 3.68
N LEU A 367 -8.65 21.03 4.16
CA LEU A 367 -8.40 20.82 5.59
C LEU A 367 -7.63 21.97 6.24
N LYS A 368 -6.61 22.54 5.56
CA LYS A 368 -5.92 23.73 6.03
C LYS A 368 -6.87 24.93 6.13
N GLY A 369 -7.68 25.19 5.10
CA GLY A 369 -8.67 26.26 5.10
C GLY A 369 -9.69 26.15 6.25
N ILE A 370 -10.15 24.94 6.56
CA ILE A 370 -10.98 24.69 7.76
C ILE A 370 -10.22 25.03 9.03
N GLN A 371 -8.97 24.57 9.20
CA GLN A 371 -8.18 24.89 10.40
C GLN A 371 -7.87 26.39 10.53
N ASP A 372 -7.61 27.09 9.43
CA ASP A 372 -7.32 28.52 9.44
C ASP A 372 -8.53 29.39 9.80
N THR A 373 -9.75 28.92 9.46
CA THR A 373 -11.01 29.62 9.75
C THR A 373 -11.63 29.25 11.11
N THR A 374 -11.47 27.99 11.56
CA THR A 374 -12.13 27.47 12.78
C THR A 374 -11.24 27.40 14.02
N LEU A 375 -9.91 27.40 13.87
CA LEU A 375 -8.97 27.21 14.98
C LEU A 375 -8.04 28.40 15.20
N LEU A 376 -7.70 28.67 16.46
CA LEU A 376 -6.65 29.62 16.84
C LEU A 376 -5.28 29.13 16.34
N PRO A 377 -4.31 30.01 16.02
CA PRO A 377 -3.03 29.62 15.42
C PRO A 377 -2.32 28.45 16.13
N HIS A 378 -2.25 28.50 17.46
CA HIS A 378 -1.63 27.47 18.31
C HIS A 378 -2.41 26.15 18.43
N GLN A 379 -3.63 26.07 17.87
CA GLN A 379 -4.45 24.86 17.77
C GLN A 379 -4.37 24.21 16.39
N ARG A 380 -3.84 24.93 15.38
CA ARG A 380 -3.68 24.42 14.02
C ARG A 380 -2.56 23.40 14.00
N TYR A 381 -2.78 22.28 13.32
CA TYR A 381 -1.78 21.25 13.10
C TYR A 381 -1.13 21.39 11.71
N ILE A 382 -1.93 21.74 10.69
CA ILE A 382 -1.43 22.03 9.35
C ILE A 382 -0.96 23.48 9.28
N ARG A 383 0.26 23.71 9.79
CA ARG A 383 0.84 25.05 9.91
C ARG A 383 1.16 25.70 8.56
N TYR A 384 1.73 24.92 7.64
CA TYR A 384 2.24 25.39 6.36
C TYR A 384 2.03 24.33 5.27
N VAL A 385 1.63 24.78 4.08
CA VAL A 385 1.51 23.97 2.86
C VAL A 385 1.98 24.86 1.71
N THR A 386 2.82 24.32 0.84
CA THR A 386 3.38 25.01 -0.32
C THR A 386 3.66 24.00 -1.43
N GLU A 387 3.56 24.45 -2.68
CA GLU A 387 4.04 23.71 -3.84
C GLU A 387 5.10 24.57 -4.53
N HIS A 388 6.34 24.09 -4.56
CA HIS A 388 7.43 24.78 -5.23
C HIS A 388 7.71 24.09 -6.58
N PRO A 389 7.56 24.79 -7.72
CA PRO A 389 8.22 24.34 -8.94
C PRO A 389 9.74 24.34 -8.70
N VAL A 390 10.46 23.46 -9.42
CA VAL A 390 11.87 23.11 -9.16
C VAL A 390 12.83 24.32 -9.18
N THR A 391 12.41 25.43 -9.78
CA THR A 391 13.22 26.61 -10.10
C THR A 391 13.18 27.77 -9.08
N THR A 392 12.31 27.75 -8.06
CA THR A 392 11.92 29.00 -7.35
C THR A 392 12.19 28.99 -5.84
N LEU A 393 13.44 28.73 -5.42
CA LEU A 393 13.83 28.67 -4.00
C LEU A 393 15.04 29.59 -3.68
N THR A 394 14.80 30.90 -3.71
CA THR A 394 15.70 31.99 -3.29
C THR A 394 14.89 33.16 -2.70
N LEU A 395 15.51 33.95 -1.81
CA LEU A 395 15.00 35.16 -1.12
C LEU A 395 14.28 34.93 0.24
N ASP A 396 15.10 34.79 1.29
CA ASP A 396 15.38 35.80 2.36
C ASP A 396 14.25 36.67 2.95
N GLU A 397 14.29 36.85 4.28
CA GLU A 397 14.39 38.16 4.99
C GLU A 397 14.55 37.96 6.53
N GLU A 398 15.24 38.91 7.18
CA GLU A 398 15.69 38.83 8.60
C GLU A 398 14.81 39.67 9.55
N GLU A 399 14.87 39.40 10.88
CA GLU A 399 14.93 40.44 11.94
C GLU A 399 14.97 39.84 13.38
N GLU A 400 15.57 40.63 14.29
CA GLU A 400 16.19 40.28 15.58
C GLU A 400 15.26 39.81 16.76
N PRO A 401 15.84 39.33 17.90
CA PRO A 401 15.11 38.63 18.98
C PRO A 401 15.01 39.34 20.35
N GLU A 402 14.02 38.95 21.16
CA GLU A 402 14.14 38.91 22.64
C GLU A 402 13.53 37.59 23.23
N ASN A 403 13.75 37.36 24.54
CA ASN A 403 13.76 36.07 25.28
C ASN A 403 12.39 35.40 25.62
N PRO A 404 12.34 34.16 26.19
CA PRO A 404 13.40 33.29 26.75
C PRO A 404 13.48 31.87 26.15
N GLY A 405 14.22 30.94 26.79
CA GLY A 405 14.39 29.56 26.32
C GLY A 405 14.47 28.47 27.40
N GLN A 406 14.23 27.22 26.99
CA GLN A 406 14.44 25.99 27.78
C GLN A 406 15.57 25.13 27.18
N ASN A 407 16.11 24.21 27.98
CA ASN A 407 17.27 23.38 27.61
C ASN A 407 16.81 22.12 26.85
N LEU A 408 16.77 22.20 25.52
CA LEU A 408 16.21 21.16 24.66
C LEU A 408 17.28 20.24 24.04
N ARG A 409 16.89 18.99 23.79
CA ARG A 409 17.71 17.96 23.12
C ARG A 409 16.82 17.27 22.12
N ILE A 410 17.20 17.30 20.85
CA ILE A 410 16.25 16.99 19.78
C ILE A 410 16.86 16.00 18.79
N VAL A 411 16.03 15.09 18.29
CA VAL A 411 16.40 14.04 17.34
C VAL A 411 15.49 14.15 16.12
N CYS A 412 16.05 14.04 14.92
CA CYS A 412 15.27 13.97 13.68
C CYS A 412 15.67 12.80 12.76
N ASP A 413 14.72 12.36 11.95
CA ASP A 413 14.87 11.29 10.97
C ASP A 413 13.83 11.46 9.85
N ILE A 414 13.99 10.68 8.76
CA ILE A 414 13.04 10.63 7.66
C ILE A 414 12.54 9.20 7.41
N SER A 415 11.24 9.00 7.61
CA SER A 415 10.54 7.78 7.23
C SER A 415 9.99 7.82 5.80
N PHE A 416 10.06 6.68 5.12
CA PHE A 416 9.55 6.48 3.76
C PHE A 416 8.31 5.56 3.72
N LYS A 417 7.88 5.01 4.86
CA LYS A 417 6.88 3.92 4.91
C LYS A 417 5.44 4.41 4.99
N ARG A 418 5.20 5.59 5.55
CA ARG A 418 3.86 5.97 6.00
C ARG A 418 2.97 6.56 4.92
N ILE A 419 3.51 7.35 3.98
CA ILE A 419 2.72 8.03 2.96
C ILE A 419 3.28 7.70 1.56
N VAL A 420 2.42 7.29 0.64
CA VAL A 420 2.83 6.97 -0.73
C VAL A 420 3.26 8.24 -1.46
N GLY A 421 4.46 8.24 -2.06
CA GLY A 421 5.02 9.37 -2.80
C GLY A 421 5.65 10.48 -1.94
N PHE A 422 5.49 10.45 -0.62
CA PHE A 422 6.04 11.45 0.30
C PHE A 422 7.01 10.82 1.31
N ARG A 423 7.98 11.61 1.73
CA ARG A 423 8.92 11.31 2.80
C ARG A 423 8.50 12.10 4.03
N GLU A 424 8.39 11.46 5.17
CA GLU A 424 8.05 12.10 6.44
C GLU A 424 9.33 12.43 7.19
N PHE A 425 9.68 13.72 7.26
CA PHE A 425 10.61 14.24 8.26
C PHE A 425 9.88 14.37 9.59
N ALA A 426 10.45 13.82 10.67
CA ALA A 426 9.98 14.04 12.04
C ALA A 426 11.09 14.63 12.90
N LEU A 427 10.74 15.62 13.73
CA LEU A 427 11.59 16.18 14.78
C LEU A 427 10.93 15.91 16.13
N GLY A 428 11.63 15.28 17.07
CA GLY A 428 11.10 14.95 18.39
C GLY A 428 12.16 14.82 19.48
N ALA A 429 11.69 14.64 20.71
CA ALA A 429 12.54 14.47 21.89
C ALA A 429 11.89 13.52 22.90
N LEU A 430 12.70 13.03 23.84
CA LEU A 430 12.21 12.33 25.02
C LEU A 430 11.85 13.37 26.08
N ASP A 431 10.56 13.54 26.35
CA ASP A 431 10.16 14.21 27.58
C ASP A 431 10.59 13.36 28.78
N ARG A 432 11.29 13.99 29.73
CA ARG A 432 11.97 13.29 30.81
C ARG A 432 11.06 12.96 31.98
N ASP A 433 10.04 13.79 32.18
CA ASP A 433 9.15 13.69 33.33
C ASP A 433 8.08 12.62 33.08
N SER A 434 7.37 12.69 31.95
CA SER A 434 6.42 11.64 31.53
C SER A 434 7.09 10.41 30.88
N ARG A 435 8.40 10.51 30.58
CA ARG A 435 9.24 9.48 29.90
C ARG A 435 8.69 9.02 28.55
N GLN A 436 8.02 9.92 27.83
CA GLN A 436 7.43 9.67 26.53
C GLN A 436 8.18 10.42 25.43
N SER A 437 8.26 9.78 24.27
CA SER A 437 8.70 10.46 23.05
C SER A 437 7.60 11.39 22.55
N ILE A 438 7.94 12.66 22.36
CA ILE A 438 7.06 13.71 21.84
C ILE A 438 7.59 14.14 20.48
N VAL A 439 6.70 14.31 19.51
CA VAL A 439 7.00 14.93 18.21
C VAL A 439 6.68 16.41 18.27
N TYR A 440 7.65 17.25 17.92
CA TYR A 440 7.50 18.70 17.84
C TYR A 440 7.13 19.17 16.43
N CYS A 441 7.55 18.43 15.40
CA CYS A 441 7.21 18.74 14.02
C CYS A 441 7.19 17.47 13.16
N ARG A 442 6.24 17.42 12.22
CA ARG A 442 6.24 16.52 11.07
C ARG A 442 6.17 17.35 9.80
N ALA A 443 7.03 17.08 8.84
CA ALA A 443 7.01 17.69 7.52
C ALA A 443 6.98 16.60 6.44
N TYR A 444 6.06 16.73 5.49
CA TYR A 444 5.91 15.78 4.38
C TYR A 444 6.49 16.40 3.11
N THR A 445 7.51 15.76 2.53
CA THR A 445 8.26 16.28 1.39
C THR A 445 8.47 15.20 0.34
N THR A 446 8.37 15.57 -0.94
CA THR A 446 8.76 14.70 -2.06
C THR A 446 10.29 14.64 -2.24
N HIS A 447 11.00 15.66 -1.75
CA HIS A 447 12.43 15.89 -1.96
C HIS A 447 13.26 15.76 -0.68
N GLN A 448 14.50 15.29 -0.83
CA GLN A 448 15.50 15.18 0.26
C GLN A 448 16.72 16.09 0.01
N SER A 449 16.61 17.10 -0.87
CA SER A 449 17.71 18.01 -1.19
C SER A 449 18.09 18.90 0.01
N THR A 450 19.29 19.48 -0.02
CA THR A 450 19.74 20.51 0.94
C THR A 450 18.74 21.67 1.04
N VAL A 451 18.19 22.11 -0.10
CA VAL A 451 17.26 23.24 -0.16
C VAL A 451 15.93 22.89 0.51
N ALA A 452 15.40 21.68 0.28
CA ALA A 452 14.18 21.22 0.94
C ALA A 452 14.32 21.16 2.46
N HIS A 453 15.47 20.69 2.97
CA HIS A 453 15.73 20.68 4.41
C HIS A 453 15.94 22.09 5.00
N ARG A 454 16.68 22.99 4.31
CA ARG A 454 16.82 24.39 4.73
C ARG A 454 15.45 25.07 4.85
N LEU A 455 14.57 24.86 3.86
CA LEU A 455 13.20 25.37 3.86
C LEU A 455 12.36 24.82 5.02
N ILE A 456 12.49 23.52 5.35
CA ILE A 456 11.84 22.92 6.53
C ILE A 456 12.30 23.65 7.79
N PHE A 457 13.61 23.77 8.05
CA PHE A 457 14.12 24.41 9.26
C PHE A 457 13.75 25.91 9.36
N GLN A 458 13.95 26.68 8.29
CA GLN A 458 13.52 28.09 8.22
C GLN A 458 12.02 28.27 8.47
N THR A 459 11.20 27.35 7.95
CA THR A 459 9.75 27.39 8.16
C THR A 459 9.35 27.02 9.58
N MET A 460 10.05 26.06 10.19
CA MET A 460 9.86 25.72 11.60
C MET A 460 10.20 26.92 12.50
N GLU A 461 11.34 27.58 12.29
CA GLU A 461 11.70 28.78 13.07
C GLU A 461 10.71 29.92 12.86
N ARG A 462 10.27 30.19 11.62
CA ARG A 462 9.22 31.18 11.32
C ARG A 462 7.90 30.88 12.06
N ILE A 463 7.50 29.60 12.15
CA ILE A 463 6.30 29.19 12.89
C ILE A 463 6.50 29.40 14.40
N VAL A 464 7.67 29.05 14.95
CA VAL A 464 7.99 29.29 16.36
C VAL A 464 7.97 30.79 16.66
N LYS A 465 8.62 31.65 15.84
CA LYS A 465 8.55 33.12 15.95
C LYS A 465 7.11 33.63 15.92
N ALA A 466 6.25 33.08 15.06
CA ALA A 466 4.85 33.49 14.97
C ALA A 466 4.04 33.13 16.23
N ASP A 467 4.25 31.94 16.80
CA ASP A 467 3.49 31.43 17.95
C ASP A 467 3.99 31.95 19.31
N THR A 468 5.30 31.96 19.52
CA THR A 468 5.92 32.28 20.82
C THR A 468 6.47 33.70 20.89
N ARG A 469 6.51 34.42 19.75
CA ARG A 469 7.27 35.67 19.55
C ARG A 469 8.78 35.53 19.75
N GLN A 470 9.30 34.29 19.81
CA GLN A 470 10.71 33.98 20.08
C GLN A 470 11.28 33.09 18.97
N HIS A 471 12.58 33.21 18.70
CA HIS A 471 13.33 32.35 17.77
C HIS A 471 13.95 31.13 18.48
N LEU A 472 14.46 30.15 17.73
CA LEU A 472 15.07 28.94 18.30
C LEU A 472 16.51 29.22 18.76
N ARG A 473 16.73 29.29 20.08
CA ARG A 473 18.08 29.48 20.63
C ARG A 473 18.93 28.21 20.54
N TRP A 474 19.93 28.22 19.67
CA TRP A 474 21.02 27.23 19.63
C TRP A 474 22.11 27.59 20.65
N ARG A 475 22.51 26.67 21.56
CA ARG A 475 23.54 26.95 22.58
C ARG A 475 24.86 27.46 21.96
N HIS A 476 25.28 26.86 20.85
CA HIS A 476 26.54 27.19 20.19
C HIS A 476 26.55 28.63 19.63
N ILE A 477 25.44 29.06 19.02
CA ILE A 477 25.32 30.38 18.36
C ILE A 477 24.91 31.48 19.35
N HIS A 478 24.13 31.15 20.39
CA HIS A 478 23.52 32.14 21.30
C HIS A 478 24.00 32.05 22.76
N GLY A 479 24.83 31.08 23.11
CA GLY A 479 25.37 30.95 24.47
C GLY A 479 26.36 32.06 24.78
N SER A 480 26.37 32.53 26.02
CA SER A 480 27.25 33.61 26.51
C SER A 480 28.69 33.18 26.77
N HIS A 481 28.91 31.91 27.14
CA HIS A 481 30.22 31.32 27.41
C HIS A 481 30.15 29.78 27.36
N ALA A 482 31.30 29.08 27.41
CA ALA A 482 31.37 27.62 27.28
C ALA A 482 30.46 26.83 28.27
N ASN A 483 30.24 27.34 29.48
CA ASN A 483 29.39 26.73 30.50
C ASN A 483 27.91 27.15 30.43
N ASP A 484 27.51 27.94 29.42
CA ASP A 484 26.13 28.30 29.20
C ASP A 484 25.40 27.06 28.64
N LEU A 485 24.31 26.66 29.29
CA LEU A 485 23.52 25.48 28.92
C LEU A 485 22.14 25.85 28.37
N THR A 486 21.89 27.12 28.05
CA THR A 486 20.60 27.59 27.55
C THR A 486 20.39 27.25 26.08
N GLY A 487 19.17 26.80 25.75
CA GLY A 487 18.72 26.52 24.39
C GLY A 487 18.92 25.07 23.93
N ILE A 488 18.98 24.85 22.62
CA ILE A 488 19.23 23.54 22.02
C ILE A 488 20.68 23.15 22.34
N LEU A 489 20.81 22.15 23.21
CA LEU A 489 22.09 21.63 23.70
C LEU A 489 22.72 20.61 22.74
N PHE A 490 21.87 19.82 22.11
CA PHE A 490 22.27 18.64 21.35
C PHE A 490 21.22 18.36 20.27
N PHE A 491 21.68 18.11 19.05
CA PHE A 491 20.83 17.80 17.90
C PHE A 491 21.38 16.56 17.20
N THR A 492 20.58 15.50 17.16
CA THR A 492 20.93 14.23 16.48
C THR A 492 20.11 14.10 15.20
N GLY A 493 20.74 13.69 14.11
CA GLY A 493 20.07 13.28 12.89
C GLY A 493 20.84 12.17 12.19
N ASP A 494 20.22 11.52 11.22
CA ASP A 494 20.93 10.59 10.33
C ASP A 494 22.04 11.32 9.55
N GLN A 495 23.05 10.58 9.13
CA GLN A 495 24.24 11.09 8.43
C GLN A 495 23.92 11.57 6.99
N HIS A 496 22.64 11.62 6.59
CA HIS A 496 22.16 11.99 5.27
C HIS A 496 22.62 13.41 4.84
N GLY A 497 23.45 13.48 3.79
CA GLY A 497 24.10 14.73 3.37
C GLY A 497 23.17 15.87 2.98
N GLY A 498 21.95 15.57 2.48
CA GLY A 498 20.94 16.60 2.24
C GLY A 498 20.43 17.26 3.53
N GLN A 499 20.26 16.45 4.59
CA GLN A 499 19.74 16.87 5.89
C GLN A 499 20.79 17.63 6.70
N GLY A 500 21.99 17.05 6.83
CA GLY A 500 23.13 17.68 7.52
C GLY A 500 23.56 19.00 6.86
N LYS A 501 23.66 19.05 5.53
CA LYS A 501 23.96 20.30 4.82
C LYS A 501 22.81 21.30 4.89
N GLY A 502 21.55 20.85 4.86
CA GLY A 502 20.38 21.74 4.98
C GLY A 502 20.32 22.45 6.33
N LEU A 503 20.51 21.70 7.42
CA LEU A 503 20.66 22.25 8.77
C LEU A 503 21.88 23.18 8.85
N GLY A 504 23.04 22.73 8.37
CA GLY A 504 24.29 23.52 8.40
C GLY A 504 24.29 24.77 7.51
N THR A 505 23.36 24.90 6.56
CA THR A 505 23.13 26.17 5.83
C THR A 505 22.14 27.05 6.59
N HIS A 506 21.06 26.50 7.15
CA HIS A 506 20.15 27.26 8.00
C HIS A 506 20.85 27.84 9.25
N LEU A 507 21.71 27.07 9.91
CA LEU A 507 22.51 27.55 11.04
C LEU A 507 23.56 28.59 10.64
N GLN A 508 23.97 28.62 9.37
CA GLN A 508 24.81 29.69 8.84
C GLN A 508 24.00 30.99 8.73
N ASP A 509 22.76 30.93 8.25
CA ASP A 509 21.83 32.07 8.24
C ASP A 509 21.65 32.64 9.67
N VAL A 510 21.32 31.77 10.64
CA VAL A 510 21.11 32.14 12.06
C VAL A 510 22.39 32.66 12.75
N ALA A 511 23.58 32.26 12.27
CA ALA A 511 24.85 32.78 12.77
C ALA A 511 25.23 34.14 12.16
N MET A 512 24.76 34.46 10.95
CA MET A 512 24.97 35.78 10.34
C MET A 512 24.05 36.85 10.93
N SER A 513 22.90 36.45 11.48
CA SER A 513 21.95 37.36 12.17
C SER A 513 22.28 37.62 13.66
N VAL A 514 23.50 37.32 14.11
CA VAL A 514 24.00 37.71 15.44
C VAL A 514 25.34 38.46 15.29
N PRO A 515 25.63 39.47 16.14
CA PRO A 515 26.86 40.26 16.01
C PRO A 515 28.14 39.42 16.08
N ASP A 516 29.14 39.84 15.31
CA ASP A 516 30.46 39.21 15.22
C ASP A 516 31.06 38.97 16.61
N ARG A 517 31.25 37.69 16.95
CA ARG A 517 31.77 37.24 18.24
C ARG A 517 32.66 36.01 18.04
N PRO A 518 33.83 35.94 18.70
CA PRO A 518 34.71 34.79 18.55
C PRO A 518 34.04 33.51 19.06
N ASP A 519 34.18 32.41 18.32
CA ASP A 519 33.75 31.10 18.77
C ASP A 519 34.57 30.70 20.01
N PHE A 520 33.88 30.45 21.12
CA PHE A 520 34.49 30.07 22.40
C PHE A 520 35.15 28.68 22.39
N HIS A 521 35.02 27.90 21.31
CA HIS A 521 35.58 26.56 21.14
C HIS A 521 36.60 26.45 19.99
N GLU A 522 36.49 27.25 18.92
CA GLU A 522 37.51 27.38 17.85
C GLU A 522 37.57 28.82 17.27
N PRO A 523 38.39 29.74 17.82
CA PRO A 523 38.42 31.15 17.39
C PRO A 523 38.97 31.40 15.96
N HIS A 524 39.18 30.36 15.14
CA HIS A 524 39.93 30.43 13.88
C HIS A 524 39.33 29.64 12.69
N ARG A 525 38.17 28.96 12.78
CA ARG A 525 37.69 28.10 11.67
C ARG A 525 36.18 27.80 11.59
N LEU A 526 35.76 27.25 10.44
CA LEU A 526 34.38 26.89 10.03
C LEU A 526 34.36 25.47 9.37
N LEU A 527 33.27 24.69 9.48
CA LEU A 527 33.20 23.21 9.31
C LEU A 527 32.18 22.69 8.24
N ARG A 528 32.36 21.49 7.59
CA ARG A 528 31.36 20.80 6.67
C ARG A 528 31.66 19.31 6.21
N ASN A 529 30.81 18.73 5.30
CA ASN A 529 30.18 17.35 5.18
C ASN A 529 30.39 16.47 3.86
N ILE A 530 30.01 15.16 3.66
CA ILE A 530 29.70 13.91 4.45
C ILE A 530 29.31 12.62 3.58
N ASN A 531 29.30 11.38 4.16
CA ASN A 531 28.76 10.02 3.76
C ASN A 531 29.37 9.10 2.64
N THR A 532 29.53 7.74 2.71
CA THR A 532 29.66 6.62 3.72
C THR A 532 29.87 5.25 2.96
N THR A 533 30.61 4.22 3.46
CA THR A 533 30.71 2.87 2.78
C THR A 533 31.20 1.68 3.68
N PRO A 534 31.10 0.37 3.25
CA PRO A 534 31.16 -0.82 4.13
C PRO A 534 32.41 -1.74 4.02
N VAL A 535 32.90 -2.28 5.15
CA VAL A 535 34.21 -2.98 5.27
C VAL A 535 34.19 -4.34 6.04
N PRO A 536 35.27 -5.15 6.00
CA PRO A 536 35.40 -6.43 6.71
C PRO A 536 35.31 -6.37 8.24
N GLU A 537 34.98 -7.48 8.91
CA GLU A 537 34.61 -7.50 10.33
C GLU A 537 35.76 -7.20 11.32
N LEU A 538 37.02 -7.55 10.98
CA LEU A 538 38.18 -7.19 11.80
C LEU A 538 38.36 -5.66 11.82
N VAL A 539 38.28 -5.06 10.64
CA VAL A 539 38.30 -3.60 10.43
C VAL A 539 37.09 -2.94 11.10
N LYS A 540 35.90 -3.57 11.08
CA LYS A 540 34.75 -3.08 11.88
C LYS A 540 35.02 -3.06 13.38
N ASN A 541 35.88 -3.91 13.94
CA ASN A 541 36.23 -3.84 15.36
C ASN A 541 37.11 -2.62 15.66
N VAL A 542 38.04 -2.28 14.76
CA VAL A 542 38.82 -1.03 14.83
C VAL A 542 37.93 0.20 14.62
N MET A 543 37.00 0.17 13.65
CA MET A 543 36.02 1.26 13.48
C MET A 543 35.10 1.44 14.69
N ARG A 544 34.81 0.36 15.43
CA ARG A 544 34.03 0.39 16.68
C ARG A 544 34.83 0.92 17.87
N SER A 545 36.16 0.77 17.90
CA SER A 545 36.97 1.32 19.01
C SER A 545 37.02 2.85 18.95
N LEU A 546 36.89 3.44 17.76
CA LEU A 546 36.83 4.89 17.54
C LEU A 546 35.57 5.56 18.15
N ASP A 547 34.51 4.81 18.49
CA ASP A 547 33.35 5.30 19.25
C ASP A 547 33.68 5.31 20.77
N CYS A 548 34.21 6.43 21.26
CA CYS A 548 34.85 6.50 22.58
C CYS A 548 34.91 7.94 23.15
N LEU A 549 35.32 8.06 24.42
CA LEU A 549 35.58 9.39 25.01
C LEU A 549 36.94 9.96 24.58
N LYS A 550 37.96 9.09 24.55
CA LYS A 550 39.32 9.36 24.09
C LYS A 550 39.85 8.05 23.54
N HIS A 551 40.56 8.11 22.42
CA HIS A 551 41.26 6.99 21.82
C HIS A 551 42.76 7.16 22.08
N ASP A 552 43.46 6.08 22.43
CA ASP A 552 44.88 6.17 22.82
C ASP A 552 45.80 6.27 21.59
N ASP A 553 45.48 5.57 20.50
CA ASP A 553 46.14 5.68 19.19
C ASP A 553 45.08 5.90 18.11
N TRP A 554 44.63 7.14 17.93
CA TRP A 554 43.61 7.48 16.93
C TRP A 554 44.14 7.32 15.51
N ASP A 555 45.32 7.83 15.24
CA ASP A 555 45.85 7.95 13.88
C ASP A 555 46.35 6.58 13.36
N GLY A 556 46.92 5.72 14.22
CA GLY A 556 47.23 4.33 13.88
C GLY A 556 45.97 3.50 13.64
N ALA A 557 44.91 3.66 14.44
CA ALA A 557 43.63 3.00 14.19
C ALA A 557 42.98 3.44 12.86
N ILE A 558 43.12 4.72 12.48
CA ILE A 558 42.71 5.20 11.17
C ILE A 558 43.54 4.56 10.05
N GLN A 559 44.88 4.54 10.16
CA GLN A 559 45.75 3.89 9.17
C GLN A 559 45.44 2.40 8.99
N ILE A 560 45.14 1.67 10.06
CA ILE A 560 44.71 0.26 9.99
C ILE A 560 43.40 0.13 9.19
N VAL A 561 42.43 1.03 9.39
CA VAL A 561 41.17 1.01 8.61
C VAL A 561 41.40 1.34 7.13
N GLU A 562 42.33 2.24 6.80
CA GLU A 562 42.69 2.54 5.40
C GLU A 562 43.44 1.38 4.73
N ALA A 563 44.41 0.79 5.41
CA ALA A 563 45.27 -0.26 4.86
C ALA A 563 44.58 -1.64 4.79
N GLU A 564 43.97 -2.10 5.89
CA GLU A 564 43.37 -3.44 5.98
C GLU A 564 41.91 -3.47 5.53
N GLY A 565 41.22 -2.32 5.49
CA GLY A 565 39.87 -2.21 4.95
C GLY A 565 39.80 -2.19 3.42
N GLY A 566 40.95 -2.13 2.74
CA GLY A 566 41.03 -1.94 1.29
C GLY A 566 40.27 -0.69 0.84
N LYS A 567 39.79 -0.68 -0.41
CA LYS A 567 39.09 0.49 -0.98
C LYS A 567 37.96 1.01 -0.08
N ALA A 568 37.12 0.13 0.46
CA ALA A 568 35.98 0.57 1.26
C ALA A 568 36.37 1.11 2.66
N GLY A 569 37.54 0.75 3.18
CA GLY A 569 38.06 1.27 4.45
C GLY A 569 38.70 2.64 4.28
N ALA A 570 39.54 2.76 3.24
CA ALA A 570 40.07 4.05 2.79
C ALA A 570 38.95 5.02 2.35
N ASP A 571 37.87 4.53 1.75
CA ASP A 571 36.70 5.35 1.41
C ASP A 571 35.88 5.69 2.67
N TRP A 572 35.76 4.80 3.68
CA TRP A 572 35.12 5.11 4.97
C TRP A 572 35.89 6.14 5.79
N VAL A 573 37.22 6.03 5.90
CA VAL A 573 38.04 7.04 6.62
C VAL A 573 37.92 8.37 5.92
N ARG A 574 38.15 8.41 4.60
CA ARG A 574 38.08 9.64 3.80
C ARG A 574 36.69 10.26 3.86
N ASP A 575 35.65 9.45 3.98
CA ASP A 575 34.30 9.92 4.21
C ASP A 575 34.11 10.56 5.60
N LYS A 576 34.52 9.86 6.65
CA LYS A 576 34.47 10.39 8.02
C LYS A 576 35.39 11.60 8.21
N THR A 577 36.42 11.77 7.38
CA THR A 577 37.23 13.00 7.28
C THR A 577 36.48 14.10 6.52
N ARG A 578 35.90 13.79 5.35
CA ARG A 578 35.02 14.69 4.57
C ARG A 578 33.80 15.17 5.38
N SER A 579 33.43 14.44 6.44
CA SER A 579 32.28 14.75 7.28
C SER A 579 32.38 16.07 8.04
N GLY A 580 33.57 16.45 8.51
CA GLY A 580 33.78 17.51 9.50
C GLY A 580 33.12 17.28 10.88
N PHE A 581 32.02 16.52 11.00
CA PHE A 581 31.31 16.25 12.26
C PHE A 581 31.17 14.78 12.66
N ALA A 582 31.42 13.80 11.78
CA ALA A 582 31.21 12.38 12.12
C ALA A 582 32.25 11.86 13.11
N PHE A 583 33.54 12.20 12.94
CA PHE A 583 34.57 11.89 13.95
C PHE A 583 34.37 12.66 15.27
N PRO A 584 34.05 13.98 15.27
CA PRO A 584 33.58 14.69 16.48
C PRO A 584 32.30 14.12 17.13
N GLY A 585 31.46 13.43 16.36
CA GLY A 585 30.28 12.72 16.84
C GLY A 585 30.61 11.36 17.47
N MET A 586 31.62 10.65 16.94
CA MET A 586 32.08 9.35 17.45
C MET A 586 33.05 9.47 18.63
N CYS A 587 33.89 10.51 18.67
CA CYS A 587 34.94 10.65 19.68
C CYS A 587 34.86 12.00 20.38
N TRP A 588 34.59 12.00 21.68
CA TRP A 588 34.51 13.25 22.45
C TRP A 588 35.81 14.06 22.41
N ALA A 589 36.98 13.41 22.43
CA ALA A 589 38.28 14.10 22.33
C ALA A 589 38.55 14.77 20.97
N LYS A 590 37.71 14.51 19.95
CA LYS A 590 37.68 15.23 18.67
C LYS A 590 36.48 16.19 18.59
N SER A 591 35.74 16.40 19.69
CA SER A 591 34.48 17.14 19.75
C SER A 591 34.60 18.44 20.53
N HIS A 592 33.97 19.49 20.02
CA HIS A 592 33.85 20.80 20.67
C HIS A 592 32.64 20.85 21.62
N ILE A 593 31.85 19.78 21.70
CA ILE A 593 30.72 19.67 22.62
C ILE A 593 31.27 19.44 24.05
N PRO A 594 30.83 20.21 25.07
CA PRO A 594 31.26 19.98 26.45
C PRO A 594 30.96 18.54 26.87
N ARG A 595 31.91 17.94 27.59
CA ARG A 595 31.84 16.53 27.99
C ARG A 595 30.50 16.12 28.60
N ILE A 596 29.93 16.94 29.47
CA ILE A 596 28.63 16.67 30.13
C ILE A 596 27.42 16.76 29.18
N VAL A 597 27.52 17.53 28.08
CA VAL A 597 26.49 17.57 27.05
C VAL A 597 26.63 16.35 26.14
N TRP A 598 27.86 16.03 25.70
CA TRP A 598 28.16 14.88 24.85
C TRP A 598 27.81 13.55 25.52
N GLN A 599 28.23 13.33 26.78
CA GLN A 599 28.00 12.08 27.52
C GLN A 599 26.54 11.75 27.83
N VAL A 600 25.65 12.73 27.76
CA VAL A 600 24.21 12.53 27.98
C VAL A 600 23.43 12.70 26.67
N GLY A 601 24.08 12.99 25.55
CA GLY A 601 23.51 12.83 24.22
C GLY A 601 23.32 11.34 23.92
N ASP A 602 22.22 10.98 23.27
CA ASP A 602 22.01 9.60 22.83
C ASP A 602 22.88 9.32 21.61
N SER A 603 23.75 8.30 21.70
CA SER A 603 24.65 7.88 20.60
C SER A 603 23.95 7.15 19.45
N ASN A 604 22.63 7.27 19.34
CA ASN A 604 21.80 6.55 18.39
C ASN A 604 20.42 7.21 18.20
N SER A 605 19.85 7.00 17.02
CA SER A 605 18.52 7.45 16.56
C SER A 605 17.35 6.62 17.08
N ASN A 606 17.56 5.66 18.01
CA ASN A 606 16.51 4.73 18.47
C ASN A 606 15.21 5.43 18.91
N LEU A 607 15.30 6.64 19.49
CA LEU A 607 14.14 7.43 19.91
C LEU A 607 13.21 7.79 18.73
N ILE A 608 13.78 8.32 17.64
CA ILE A 608 13.02 8.80 16.48
C ILE A 608 12.62 7.63 15.58
N GLU A 609 13.45 6.58 15.49
CA GLU A 609 13.08 5.30 14.90
C GLU A 609 11.86 4.67 15.61
N THR A 610 11.81 4.74 16.94
CA THR A 610 10.66 4.27 17.73
C THR A 610 9.43 5.16 17.48
N LEU A 611 9.59 6.49 17.38
CA LEU A 611 8.49 7.39 17.02
C LEU A 611 7.89 7.09 15.64
N HIS A 612 8.74 6.79 14.65
CA HIS A 612 8.27 6.32 13.35
C HIS A 612 7.64 4.92 13.44
N ALA A 613 8.19 4.00 14.24
CA ALA A 613 7.62 2.67 14.44
C ALA A 613 6.23 2.70 15.10
N ASP A 614 6.05 3.50 16.16
CA ASP A 614 4.76 3.67 16.84
C ASP A 614 3.70 4.21 15.87
N VAL A 615 3.96 5.32 15.15
CA VAL A 615 2.96 5.94 14.27
C VAL A 615 2.65 5.09 13.03
N ASN A 616 3.56 4.20 12.62
CA ASN A 616 3.30 3.23 11.55
C ASN A 616 2.24 2.18 11.96
N CYS A 617 1.95 2.00 13.26
CA CYS A 617 0.84 1.15 13.71
C CYS A 617 -0.54 1.72 13.35
N GLU A 618 -0.66 3.04 13.21
CA GLU A 618 -1.89 3.72 12.74
C GLU A 618 -2.10 3.56 11.21
N GLY A 619 -1.04 3.17 10.48
CA GLY A 619 -1.09 2.88 9.06
C GLY A 619 0.25 3.05 8.35
N ILE A 620 0.44 2.24 7.31
CA ILE A 620 1.52 2.38 6.32
C ILE A 620 0.92 2.51 4.92
N SER A 621 1.66 3.12 4.00
CA SER A 621 1.22 3.39 2.62
C SER A 621 -0.12 4.14 2.55
N CYS A 622 -0.32 5.11 3.45
CA CYS A 622 -1.47 6.01 3.45
C CYS A 622 -1.43 7.01 2.29
N THR A 623 -2.58 7.58 1.99
CA THR A 623 -2.70 8.84 1.24
C THR A 623 -2.06 9.99 2.04
N LEU A 624 -1.76 11.12 1.38
CA LEU A 624 -1.24 12.31 2.09
C LEU A 624 -2.22 12.80 3.16
N VAL A 625 -3.52 12.87 2.83
CA VAL A 625 -4.57 13.29 3.76
C VAL A 625 -4.75 12.30 4.91
N GLY A 626 -4.79 10.99 4.63
CA GLY A 626 -4.89 9.95 5.65
C GLY A 626 -3.70 9.94 6.59
N GLY A 627 -2.49 10.03 6.04
CA GLY A 627 -1.26 10.16 6.82
C GLY A 627 -1.27 11.39 7.74
N VAL A 628 -1.68 12.56 7.23
CA VAL A 628 -1.81 13.80 8.04
C VAL A 628 -2.84 13.64 9.16
N LYS A 629 -4.06 13.15 8.87
CA LYS A 629 -5.11 12.94 9.89
C LYS A 629 -4.69 11.94 10.97
N LYS A 630 -4.05 10.83 10.59
CA LYS A 630 -3.55 9.81 11.54
C LYS A 630 -2.39 10.33 12.39
N GLY A 631 -1.50 11.13 11.79
CA GLY A 631 -0.43 11.81 12.54
C GLY A 631 -0.99 12.78 13.57
N LEU A 632 -2.00 13.58 13.19
CA LEU A 632 -2.71 14.52 14.07
C LEU A 632 -3.28 13.82 15.30
N GLU A 633 -4.04 12.74 15.13
CA GLU A 633 -4.66 12.04 16.26
C GLU A 633 -3.62 11.35 17.15
N PHE A 634 -2.59 10.73 16.56
CA PHE A 634 -1.50 10.11 17.30
C PHE A 634 -0.70 11.12 18.14
N ASP A 635 -0.32 12.27 17.55
CA ASP A 635 0.43 13.31 18.26
C ASP A 635 -0.46 14.00 19.32
N ASN A 636 -1.73 14.24 19.02
CA ASN A 636 -2.70 14.72 20.01
C ASN A 636 -2.85 13.74 21.18
N LEU A 637 -2.87 12.42 20.93
CA LEU A 637 -2.94 11.40 21.98
C LEU A 637 -1.70 11.47 22.88
N LYS A 638 -0.49 11.54 22.31
CA LYS A 638 0.77 11.70 23.08
C LYS A 638 0.75 12.99 23.91
N VAL A 639 0.43 14.14 23.32
CA VAL A 639 0.36 15.43 24.04
C VAL A 639 -0.72 15.44 25.13
N LYS A 640 -1.91 14.86 24.89
CA LYS A 640 -2.94 14.69 25.92
C LYS A 640 -2.44 13.80 27.06
N THR A 641 -1.72 12.73 26.75
CA THR A 641 -1.19 11.78 27.74
C THR A 641 -0.16 12.44 28.66
N VAL A 642 0.74 13.28 28.11
CA VAL A 642 1.68 14.11 28.90
C VAL A 642 0.92 15.09 29.79
N LYS A 643 -0.03 15.85 29.23
CA LYS A 643 -0.86 16.79 30.01
C LYS A 643 -1.71 16.13 31.11
N VAL A 644 -2.11 14.87 30.94
CA VAL A 644 -2.79 14.09 31.98
C VAL A 644 -1.81 13.69 33.07
N PHE A 645 -0.60 13.23 32.70
CA PHE A 645 0.47 12.95 33.65
C PHE A 645 0.81 14.20 34.49
N ASP A 646 1.04 15.35 33.88
CA ASP A 646 1.38 16.61 34.57
C ASP A 646 0.29 17.03 35.58
N LYS A 647 -0.98 16.75 35.27
CA LYS A 647 -2.13 17.13 36.10
C LYS A 647 -2.50 16.11 37.20
N THR A 648 -2.14 14.84 37.02
CA THR A 648 -2.69 13.75 37.86
C THR A 648 -1.63 12.77 38.40
N GLY A 649 -0.39 12.83 37.91
CA GLY A 649 0.65 11.85 38.17
C GLY A 649 0.42 10.46 37.55
N ILE A 650 -0.66 10.27 36.79
CA ILE A 650 -1.02 8.97 36.21
C ILE A 650 -0.15 8.69 34.98
N TRP A 651 0.59 7.57 35.03
CA TRP A 651 1.44 7.11 33.94
C TRP A 651 0.63 6.40 32.85
N HIS A 652 1.03 6.58 31.60
CA HIS A 652 0.46 5.88 30.43
C HIS A 652 0.66 4.35 30.46
N SER A 653 1.55 3.82 31.32
CA SER A 653 1.74 2.39 31.49
C SER A 653 2.17 2.04 32.93
N TYR A 654 1.78 0.84 33.38
CA TYR A 654 2.18 0.28 34.67
C TYR A 654 3.70 0.03 34.79
N ASN A 655 4.45 0.09 33.69
CA ASN A 655 5.90 0.01 33.69
C ASN A 655 6.50 1.38 34.08
N GLY A 656 6.60 1.66 35.38
CA GLY A 656 7.11 2.91 35.96
C GLY A 656 8.58 3.29 35.67
N GLY A 657 9.15 2.87 34.53
CA GLY A 657 10.21 3.55 33.78
C GLY A 657 11.58 3.80 34.43
N HIS A 658 11.81 3.37 35.68
CA HIS A 658 12.98 3.79 36.44
C HIS A 658 14.30 3.47 35.72
N LEU A 659 15.25 4.41 35.73
CA LEU A 659 16.49 4.33 34.97
C LEU A 659 17.24 3.02 35.23
N SER A 660 17.34 2.58 36.50
CA SER A 660 17.97 1.30 36.85
C SER A 660 17.28 0.07 36.24
N LYS A 661 15.95 0.08 36.05
CA LYS A 661 15.22 -0.99 35.36
C LYS A 661 15.54 -0.99 33.85
N SER A 662 15.65 0.18 33.23
CA SER A 662 16.07 0.31 31.81
C SER A 662 17.50 -0.16 31.60
N VAL A 663 18.45 0.28 32.45
CA VAL A 663 19.84 -0.17 32.45
C VAL A 663 19.92 -1.68 32.67
N SER A 664 19.17 -2.25 33.63
CA SER A 664 19.13 -3.69 33.88
C SER A 664 18.62 -4.49 32.68
N LYS A 665 17.55 -4.03 32.00
CA LYS A 665 17.04 -4.63 30.77
C LYS A 665 18.10 -4.58 29.65
N ASN A 666 18.78 -3.46 29.47
CA ASN A 666 19.85 -3.30 28.47
C ASN A 666 21.08 -4.18 28.77
N LEU A 667 21.50 -4.30 30.03
CA LEU A 667 22.59 -5.21 30.44
C LEU A 667 22.21 -6.68 30.15
N ARG A 668 21.00 -7.11 30.52
CA ARG A 668 20.49 -8.45 30.20
C ARG A 668 20.41 -8.70 28.69
N ARG A 669 20.00 -7.70 27.90
CA ARG A 669 19.99 -7.76 26.42
C ARG A 669 21.40 -7.91 25.85
N ARG A 670 22.36 -7.09 26.29
CA ARG A 670 23.78 -7.19 25.87
C ARG A 670 24.40 -8.53 26.27
N ALA A 671 24.12 -9.05 27.46
CA ALA A 671 24.59 -10.36 27.91
C ALA A 671 24.04 -11.50 27.03
N ARG A 672 22.72 -11.50 26.75
CA ARG A 672 22.10 -12.47 25.82
C ARG A 672 22.66 -12.35 24.39
N GLN A 673 22.90 -11.14 23.90
CA GLN A 673 23.49 -10.94 22.57
C GLN A 673 24.93 -11.47 22.50
N ARG A 674 25.76 -11.20 23.50
CA ARG A 674 27.11 -11.77 23.63
C ARG A 674 27.05 -13.30 23.65
N TYR A 675 26.20 -13.89 24.50
CA TYR A 675 25.99 -15.33 24.58
C TYR A 675 25.59 -15.95 23.22
N ASN A 676 24.64 -15.34 22.52
CA ASN A 676 24.22 -15.81 21.20
C ASN A 676 25.31 -15.68 20.13
N VAL A 677 26.17 -14.65 20.20
CA VAL A 677 27.32 -14.50 19.31
C VAL A 677 28.37 -15.57 19.58
N LEU A 678 28.68 -15.83 20.85
CA LEU A 678 29.64 -16.87 21.26
C LEU A 678 29.17 -18.26 20.84
N ASN A 679 27.90 -18.61 21.07
CA ASN A 679 27.34 -19.89 20.60
C ASN A 679 27.46 -20.04 19.07
N ARG A 680 27.12 -19.00 18.30
CA ARG A 680 27.29 -19.01 16.82
C ARG A 680 28.74 -19.13 16.36
N GLN A 681 29.69 -18.70 17.18
CA GLN A 681 31.12 -18.90 16.93
C GLN A 681 31.54 -20.34 17.27
N ASP A 682 31.07 -20.89 18.39
CA ASP A 682 31.28 -22.29 18.76
C ASP A 682 30.69 -23.26 17.70
N ASP A 683 29.49 -22.98 17.17
CA ASP A 683 28.87 -23.74 16.08
C ASP A 683 29.75 -23.74 14.81
N LYS A 684 30.34 -22.58 14.46
CA LYS A 684 31.28 -22.45 13.33
C LYS A 684 32.56 -23.24 13.58
N ILE A 685 33.13 -23.17 14.78
CA ILE A 685 34.32 -23.95 15.16
C ILE A 685 34.01 -25.45 15.05
N HIS A 686 32.86 -25.89 15.54
CA HIS A 686 32.42 -27.28 15.43
C HIS A 686 32.25 -27.73 13.96
N GLU A 687 31.68 -26.89 13.10
CA GLU A 687 31.55 -27.18 11.66
C GLU A 687 32.93 -27.24 10.96
N ARG A 688 33.86 -26.33 11.30
CA ARG A 688 35.24 -26.33 10.77
C ARG A 688 36.01 -27.56 11.23
N ASN A 689 35.93 -27.92 12.51
CA ASN A 689 36.49 -29.15 13.06
C ASN A 689 35.98 -30.39 12.32
N LYS A 690 34.67 -30.48 12.07
CA LYS A 690 34.06 -31.60 11.30
C LYS A 690 34.63 -31.69 9.87
N LYS A 691 34.88 -30.54 9.22
CA LYS A 691 35.50 -30.48 7.89
C LYS A 691 36.97 -30.89 7.91
N VAL A 692 37.77 -30.40 8.86
CA VAL A 692 39.17 -30.80 9.05
C VAL A 692 39.30 -32.30 9.34
N LEU A 693 38.47 -32.84 10.24
CA LEU A 693 38.45 -34.27 10.56
C LEU A 693 38.06 -35.13 9.34
N LYS A 694 37.05 -34.72 8.56
CA LYS A 694 36.66 -35.43 7.34
C LYS A 694 37.75 -35.39 6.28
N ALA A 695 38.40 -34.24 6.08
CA ALA A 695 39.52 -34.10 5.15
C ALA A 695 40.73 -34.95 5.58
N CYS A 696 41.05 -34.98 6.88
CA CYS A 696 42.07 -35.85 7.44
C CYS A 696 41.78 -37.33 7.17
N GLN A 697 40.54 -37.79 7.43
CA GLN A 697 40.12 -39.17 7.13
C GLN A 697 40.21 -39.50 5.63
N THR A 698 39.87 -38.57 4.75
CA THR A 698 40.02 -38.74 3.30
C THR A 698 41.50 -38.85 2.91
N LEU A 699 42.37 -38.02 3.48
CA LEU A 699 43.81 -38.07 3.26
C LEU A 699 44.42 -39.39 3.72
N THR A 700 44.16 -39.82 4.97
CA THR A 700 44.65 -41.11 5.50
C THR A 700 44.16 -42.29 4.67
N LYS A 701 42.93 -42.25 4.14
CA LYS A 701 42.44 -43.28 3.21
C LYS A 701 43.19 -43.25 1.87
N ALA A 702 43.43 -42.08 1.28
CA ALA A 702 44.18 -41.99 0.03
C ALA A 702 45.62 -42.51 0.21
N GLU A 703 46.29 -42.12 1.30
CA GLU A 703 47.67 -42.52 1.60
C GLU A 703 47.82 -44.01 1.95
N THR A 704 46.81 -44.64 2.59
CA THR A 704 46.81 -46.09 2.86
C THR A 704 46.46 -46.94 1.64
N TRP A 705 45.69 -46.41 0.68
CA TRP A 705 45.37 -47.11 -0.57
C TRP A 705 46.50 -47.10 -1.59
N LEU A 706 47.35 -46.07 -1.59
CA LEU A 706 48.48 -45.91 -2.53
C LEU A 706 49.39 -47.17 -2.63
N PRO A 707 49.98 -47.71 -1.54
CA PRO A 707 50.82 -48.91 -1.62
C PRO A 707 50.03 -50.21 -1.93
N LEU A 708 48.71 -50.23 -1.71
CA LEU A 708 47.87 -51.37 -2.11
C LEU A 708 47.62 -51.40 -3.62
N THR A 709 47.62 -50.23 -4.28
CA THR A 709 47.44 -50.11 -5.73
C THR A 709 48.68 -50.41 -6.57
N GLU A 710 49.88 -50.42 -5.99
CA GLU A 710 51.14 -50.78 -6.69
C GLU A 710 51.11 -52.18 -7.33
N ARG A 711 50.28 -53.09 -6.79
CA ARG A 711 50.13 -54.47 -7.30
C ARG A 711 49.22 -54.60 -8.53
N ASN A 712 48.51 -53.53 -8.92
CA ASN A 712 47.44 -53.57 -9.93
C ASN A 712 47.75 -52.78 -11.23
N GLY A 713 49.01 -52.42 -11.47
CA GLY A 713 49.49 -51.82 -12.72
C GLY A 713 49.60 -50.29 -12.73
N HIS A 714 50.38 -49.76 -13.68
CA HIS A 714 50.81 -48.35 -13.71
C HIS A 714 49.67 -47.31 -13.74
N ASP A 715 48.59 -47.55 -14.50
CA ASP A 715 47.46 -46.62 -14.58
C ASP A 715 46.67 -46.50 -13.26
N ALA A 716 46.60 -47.58 -12.48
CA ALA A 716 45.97 -47.58 -11.17
C ALA A 716 46.80 -46.74 -10.17
N LEU A 717 48.12 -46.87 -10.22
CA LEU A 717 49.06 -46.11 -9.38
C LEU A 717 48.97 -44.60 -9.66
N ALA A 718 49.07 -44.18 -10.91
CA ALA A 718 48.98 -42.76 -11.30
C ALA A 718 47.63 -42.12 -10.92
N LYS A 719 46.55 -42.91 -10.83
CA LYS A 719 45.25 -42.45 -10.33
C LYS A 719 45.22 -42.30 -8.81
N ALA A 720 45.87 -43.20 -8.06
CA ALA A 720 46.01 -43.12 -6.61
C ALA A 720 46.89 -41.92 -6.18
N GLU A 721 48.01 -41.67 -6.85
CA GLU A 721 48.87 -40.51 -6.59
C GLU A 721 48.12 -39.18 -6.73
N ARG A 722 47.37 -39.00 -7.83
CA ARG A 722 46.52 -37.81 -8.04
C ARG A 722 45.46 -37.64 -6.95
N ALA A 723 44.90 -38.74 -6.44
CA ALA A 723 43.94 -38.72 -5.35
C ALA A 723 44.58 -38.29 -4.02
N VAL A 724 45.83 -38.70 -3.73
CA VAL A 724 46.59 -38.24 -2.55
C VAL A 724 46.91 -36.74 -2.66
N VAL A 725 47.39 -36.26 -3.81
CA VAL A 725 47.68 -34.83 -4.03
C VAL A 725 46.42 -33.98 -3.81
N TRP A 726 45.29 -34.39 -4.39
CA TRP A 726 44.01 -33.72 -4.19
C TRP A 726 43.55 -33.74 -2.72
N ALA A 727 43.67 -34.89 -2.03
CA ALA A 727 43.30 -35.00 -0.62
C ALA A 727 44.18 -34.13 0.29
N ARG A 728 45.47 -33.96 -0.03
CA ARG A 728 46.39 -33.04 0.66
C ARG A 728 46.00 -31.57 0.47
N ASP A 729 45.66 -31.16 -0.75
CA ASP A 729 45.17 -29.81 -1.05
C ASP A 729 43.85 -29.50 -0.32
N VAL A 730 42.90 -30.44 -0.33
CA VAL A 730 41.63 -30.32 0.41
C VAL A 730 41.86 -30.23 1.92
N PHE A 731 42.81 -31.01 2.47
CA PHE A 731 43.18 -30.93 3.89
C PHE A 731 43.86 -29.60 4.23
N ALA A 732 44.82 -29.13 3.43
CA ALA A 732 45.49 -27.86 3.61
C ALA A 732 44.48 -26.68 3.60
N LYS A 733 43.57 -26.65 2.62
CA LYS A 733 42.48 -25.66 2.54
C LYS A 733 41.53 -25.74 3.73
N ALA A 734 41.21 -26.94 4.22
CA ALA A 734 40.37 -27.11 5.40
C ALA A 734 41.06 -26.60 6.68
N VAL A 735 42.37 -26.81 6.82
CA VAL A 735 43.18 -26.34 7.96
C VAL A 735 43.34 -24.82 7.92
N ASP A 736 43.71 -24.23 6.79
CA ASP A 736 43.82 -22.78 6.60
C ASP A 736 42.48 -22.06 6.88
N ALA A 737 41.39 -22.60 6.35
CA ALA A 737 40.04 -22.14 6.66
C ALA A 737 39.67 -22.31 8.16
N SER A 738 40.33 -23.21 8.89
CA SER A 738 40.15 -23.36 10.35
C SER A 738 40.98 -22.35 11.14
N SER A 739 42.18 -22.00 10.67
CA SER A 739 43.02 -20.93 11.25
C SER A 739 42.31 -19.57 11.27
N SER A 740 41.43 -19.31 10.30
CA SER A 740 40.61 -18.08 10.25
C SER A 740 39.62 -17.89 11.41
N VAL A 741 39.38 -18.91 12.25
CA VAL A 741 38.48 -18.83 13.42
C VAL A 741 39.22 -18.99 14.76
N VAL A 742 40.56 -18.92 14.77
CA VAL A 742 41.36 -18.86 16.01
C VAL A 742 40.98 -17.61 16.82
N GLY A 743 40.81 -17.77 18.14
CA GLY A 743 40.41 -16.68 19.05
C GLY A 743 38.91 -16.35 19.05
N MET A 744 38.08 -17.08 18.29
CA MET A 744 36.62 -16.99 18.38
C MET A 744 36.04 -17.99 19.39
N GLY A 745 34.77 -17.82 19.77
CA GLY A 745 34.01 -18.80 20.56
C GLY A 745 34.05 -18.55 22.07
N SER A 746 33.30 -19.36 22.82
CA SER A 746 33.24 -19.31 24.29
C SER A 746 34.36 -20.09 24.99
N GLY A 747 35.22 -20.78 24.22
CA GLY A 747 36.21 -21.74 24.73
C GLY A 747 35.64 -23.13 25.04
N ARG A 748 34.31 -23.34 24.91
CA ARG A 748 33.67 -24.66 25.11
C ARG A 748 34.01 -25.67 24.01
N VAL A 749 34.30 -25.21 22.80
CA VAL A 749 34.66 -26.05 21.65
C VAL A 749 36.10 -25.75 21.26
N GLY A 750 37.01 -26.68 21.52
CA GLY A 750 38.42 -26.56 21.12
C GLY A 750 38.60 -26.68 19.60
N LEU A 751 39.52 -25.90 19.03
CA LEU A 751 39.84 -25.95 17.61
C LEU A 751 40.77 -27.13 17.26
N VAL A 752 40.45 -27.89 16.23
CA VAL A 752 41.25 -29.03 15.76
C VAL A 752 42.24 -28.56 14.69
N LEU A 753 43.51 -28.40 15.07
CA LEU A 753 44.63 -28.07 14.18
C LEU A 753 45.76 -29.12 14.24
N PRO A 754 46.56 -29.29 13.16
CA PRO A 754 47.74 -30.15 13.12
C PRO A 754 48.83 -29.72 14.10
N ALA A 755 49.65 -30.66 14.58
CA ALA A 755 50.70 -30.39 15.58
C ALA A 755 51.70 -29.30 15.13
N SER A 756 52.06 -29.25 13.84
CA SER A 756 52.95 -28.25 13.27
C SER A 756 52.44 -26.80 13.37
N GLN A 757 51.13 -26.58 13.51
CA GLN A 757 50.54 -25.25 13.70
C GLN A 757 50.15 -24.96 15.16
N ARG A 758 50.22 -25.94 16.08
CA ARG A 758 49.94 -25.69 17.52
C ARG A 758 51.03 -24.89 18.20
N ASN A 759 52.30 -25.08 17.80
CA ASN A 759 53.45 -24.50 18.48
C ASN A 759 53.61 -22.98 18.29
N GLY A 760 52.83 -22.35 17.38
CA GLY A 760 52.79 -20.89 17.22
C GLY A 760 51.81 -20.18 18.18
N PHE A 761 50.92 -20.92 18.86
CA PHE A 761 49.85 -20.34 19.67
C PHE A 761 49.96 -20.81 21.13
N HIS A 762 50.92 -20.24 21.86
CA HIS A 762 51.02 -20.45 23.30
C HIS A 762 49.78 -19.92 24.04
N ALA A 763 49.37 -20.65 25.07
CA ALA A 763 48.13 -20.41 25.80
C ALA A 763 48.11 -19.04 26.52
N GLY A 764 47.33 -18.10 25.99
CA GLY A 764 46.88 -16.91 26.71
C GLY A 764 45.90 -17.29 27.81
N GLN A 765 46.22 -16.93 29.05
CA GLN A 765 45.55 -17.33 30.28
C GLN A 765 44.03 -17.11 30.27
N PHE A 766 43.28 -18.20 30.46
CA PHE A 766 42.01 -18.18 31.20
C PHE A 766 42.06 -19.29 32.26
N ARG A 767 42.42 -18.91 33.50
CA ARG A 767 41.99 -19.65 34.69
C ARG A 767 40.57 -19.20 35.06
N GLN A 768 39.87 -20.08 35.78
CA GLN A 768 38.44 -20.04 36.09
C GLN A 768 37.97 -18.71 36.70
#